data_AF-F8NHL9-F1
#
_entry.id   AF-F8NHL9-F1
#
_cell.length_a   1.000
_cell.length_b   1.000
_cell.length_c   1.000
_cell.angle_alpha   90.00
_cell.angle_beta   90.00
_cell.angle_gamma   90.00
#
_symmetry.space_group_name_H-M   'P 1'
#
loop_
_entity.id
_entity.type
_entity.pdbx_description
1 polymer ?
#
loop_
_entity_poly.entity_id
_entity_poly.type
_entity_poly.pdbx_seq_one_letter_code
_entity_poly.pdbx_strand_id
1 'polypeptide(L)'
;MAEASFKDVPELFEVDLGESLTARTESLASFRELGPPDLCHVVKSTGRSGQRDLGSYHFVSGVDASSSASLAAYINSLTYAIEDNSAWFSKGTAWKVKNGCFCCFNAFSRVDIRVDVKIPGGVTAYVVDLRGERHEATAEIWQETYVSALLRAILYSDDPTYWLDAYRKLDPITTQEAELRFLQAAEALFMKGWQVGSDPEIQVATVVSNHLTAGIMKYFGDSGRYQQAANLFEKLTARELEVASLLAKSYMGMNEEVKAVQIMSGAMKQTPHSYTLLHVQSDFLRAKGKYDWALKLAREAVNCAPSEFVTWEKLTELYIDIKDFESALLTLNSCPMFTFNGRDAHRNLTPARIHLPFKRQIGEILPEKVKTEDDEADPALQRLPAPGLRGTWARAYSLLTRLVSEIGWDELLKTRSCVFVMEEEYRMQKVNVDIQSAGLKNGSEDDASQGVIHEDGTVTKRVRDSVISEGTTLAADGVPDTIVSEGTALAADGDADDDASTRGVVSSHSPHMSGTISGPASKEDVTNGSLTVDIPIIRISTESDRERELAEEQETTKAPVNGSSKPVALNAVSLALEKPVQAAAGEKELESPSPNSAQETFSFTNKRLCERWLDNLFMVLYEDLRVWTIFRAEVAHFKTQHVAYRKTGLEWEILGDLGLRLHHKEEAKEAYQRCLDSTRYSQKPWAKLLEMYADEGDIQRSIQAAIRVAAYQYADYTEMTYPTLIARCFFKLGQIHGHAKISFTLLSMGLPDPILKIMDGYLQYGKVFKVEGYDF
;
A
#
# COMPACT_ATOMS: atom_id res chain seq x y z
N MET A 1 2.07 -15.69 -42.28
CA MET A 1 2.25 -14.29 -42.74
C MET A 1 3.34 -13.68 -41.88
N ALA A 2 4.23 -12.84 -42.42
CA ALA A 2 5.20 -12.13 -41.58
C ALA A 2 4.43 -11.22 -40.63
N GLU A 3 4.50 -11.48 -39.33
CA GLU A 3 3.83 -10.65 -38.35
C GLU A 3 4.63 -9.36 -38.15
N ALA A 4 3.93 -8.23 -38.02
CA ALA A 4 4.55 -6.95 -37.69
C ALA A 4 4.99 -6.88 -36.22
N SER A 5 5.23 -8.01 -35.57
CA SER A 5 5.47 -8.12 -34.13
C SER A 5 6.96 -8.13 -33.78
N PHE A 6 7.28 -7.68 -32.58
CA PHE A 6 8.60 -7.86 -31.99
C PHE A 6 8.76 -9.29 -31.45
N LYS A 7 9.95 -9.86 -31.59
CA LYS A 7 10.22 -11.24 -31.18
C LYS A 7 10.15 -11.43 -29.66
N ASP A 8 10.86 -10.57 -28.91
CA ASP A 8 11.09 -10.73 -27.48
C ASP A 8 10.63 -9.51 -26.65
N VAL A 9 9.93 -8.55 -27.28
CA VAL A 9 9.45 -7.31 -26.63
C VAL A 9 7.92 -7.34 -26.64
N PRO A 10 7.26 -7.12 -25.48
CA PRO A 10 5.80 -7.03 -25.45
C PRO A 10 5.34 -5.75 -26.11
N GLU A 11 4.16 -5.79 -26.74
CA GLU A 11 3.58 -4.60 -27.36
C GLU A 11 2.05 -4.68 -27.48
N LEU A 12 1.45 -3.50 -27.44
CA LEU A 12 0.03 -3.26 -27.64
C LEU A 12 -0.14 -2.53 -28.97
N PHE A 13 -0.93 -3.10 -29.89
CA PHE A 13 -1.22 -2.48 -31.18
C PHE A 13 -2.36 -1.48 -31.02
N GLU A 14 -2.17 -0.28 -31.57
CA GLU A 14 -3.17 0.79 -31.54
C GLU A 14 -4.34 0.50 -32.47
N VAL A 15 -5.53 0.98 -32.11
CA VAL A 15 -6.68 1.05 -33.02
C VAL A 15 -6.48 2.18 -34.01
N ASP A 16 -6.19 3.38 -33.49
CA ASP A 16 -5.86 4.56 -34.27
C ASP A 16 -4.41 4.99 -34.04
N LEU A 17 -3.71 5.31 -35.13
CA LEU A 17 -2.28 5.65 -35.09
C LEU A 17 -2.04 6.90 -34.23
N GLY A 18 -1.26 6.75 -33.15
CA GLY A 18 -0.90 7.82 -32.23
C GLY A 18 -1.89 8.05 -31.09
N GLU A 19 -2.89 7.17 -30.89
CA GLU A 19 -3.83 7.25 -29.78
C GLU A 19 -3.12 7.17 -28.41
N SER A 20 -2.05 6.38 -28.29
CA SER A 20 -1.28 6.23 -27.04
C SER A 20 -0.62 7.54 -26.60
N LEU A 21 -0.02 8.27 -27.56
CA LEU A 21 0.60 9.57 -27.33
C LEU A 21 -0.46 10.64 -27.00
N THR A 22 -1.61 10.58 -27.64
CA THR A 22 -2.74 11.49 -27.40
C THR A 22 -3.28 11.28 -25.99
N ALA A 23 -3.59 10.04 -25.62
CA ALA A 23 -4.05 9.67 -24.28
C ALA A 23 -3.04 10.02 -23.18
N ARG A 24 -1.73 9.87 -23.47
CA ARG A 24 -0.67 10.34 -22.56
C ARG A 24 -0.77 11.85 -22.33
N THR A 25 -0.90 12.62 -23.40
CA THR A 25 -0.99 14.09 -23.35
C THR A 25 -2.20 14.54 -22.54
N GLU A 26 -3.37 13.92 -22.75
CA GLU A 26 -4.61 14.21 -22.01
C GLU A 26 -4.48 13.90 -20.51
N SER A 27 -3.63 12.94 -20.14
CA SER A 27 -3.43 12.52 -18.75
C SER A 27 -2.33 13.31 -18.02
N LEU A 28 -1.56 14.16 -18.71
CA LEU A 28 -0.40 14.84 -18.11
C LEU A 28 -0.76 15.64 -16.85
N ALA A 29 -1.88 16.36 -16.89
CA ALA A 29 -2.34 17.19 -15.78
C ALA A 29 -2.84 16.38 -14.57
N SER A 30 -3.11 15.08 -14.71
CA SER A 30 -3.57 14.24 -13.61
C SER A 30 -2.43 13.65 -12.77
N PHE A 31 -1.19 13.66 -13.28
CA PHE A 31 -0.05 13.08 -12.59
C PHE A 31 0.40 13.95 -11.42
N ARG A 32 0.57 13.34 -10.24
CA ARG A 32 0.82 14.06 -8.97
C ARG A 32 2.13 13.72 -8.30
N GLU A 33 2.69 12.55 -8.57
CA GLU A 33 3.91 12.02 -7.94
C GLU A 33 5.06 11.95 -8.97
N LEU A 34 5.80 10.84 -8.99
CA LEU A 34 6.91 10.61 -9.93
C LEU A 34 6.45 10.44 -11.39
N GLY A 35 5.15 10.42 -11.66
CA GLY A 35 4.57 10.22 -12.98
C GLY A 35 4.50 8.76 -13.44
N PRO A 36 3.92 8.53 -14.63
CA PRO A 36 3.71 7.19 -15.17
C PRO A 36 5.02 6.55 -15.66
N PRO A 37 5.02 5.25 -15.99
CA PRO A 37 6.13 4.62 -16.72
C PRO A 37 6.43 5.34 -18.03
N ASP A 38 7.66 5.15 -18.52
CA ASP A 38 8.05 5.70 -19.81
C ASP A 38 7.29 4.95 -20.91
N LEU A 39 6.87 5.67 -21.95
CA LEU A 39 6.09 5.13 -23.06
C LEU A 39 6.97 5.11 -24.31
N CYS A 40 7.12 3.94 -24.92
CA CYS A 40 7.78 3.80 -26.22
C CYS A 40 6.72 3.46 -27.28
N HIS A 41 6.45 4.41 -28.18
CA HIS A 41 5.59 4.24 -29.34
C HIS A 41 6.43 4.01 -30.59
N VAL A 42 5.99 3.11 -31.47
CA VAL A 42 6.64 2.82 -32.75
C VAL A 42 5.62 2.70 -33.87
N VAL A 43 6.01 3.13 -35.07
CA VAL A 43 5.23 2.93 -36.28
C VAL A 43 5.98 1.99 -37.21
N LYS A 44 5.29 0.92 -37.61
CA LYS A 44 5.81 -0.13 -38.46
C LYS A 44 5.19 -0.01 -39.85
N SER A 45 6.00 -0.18 -40.88
CA SER A 45 5.57 -0.07 -42.28
C SER A 45 6.21 -1.16 -43.14
N THR A 46 5.50 -1.53 -44.20
CA THR A 46 6.00 -2.45 -45.23
C THR A 46 6.61 -1.72 -46.42
N GLY A 47 6.50 -0.38 -46.45
CA GLY A 47 6.96 0.46 -47.56
C GLY A 47 6.19 0.27 -48.87
N ARG A 48 5.16 -0.58 -48.90
CA ARG A 48 4.33 -0.84 -50.09
C ARG A 48 3.13 0.12 -50.12
N SER A 49 2.89 0.75 -51.28
CA SER A 49 1.72 1.61 -51.47
C SER A 49 0.42 0.82 -51.30
N GLY A 50 -0.47 1.28 -50.41
CA GLY A 50 -1.78 0.67 -50.16
C GLY A 50 -1.85 -0.22 -48.91
N GLN A 51 -0.71 -0.56 -48.27
CA GLN A 51 -0.72 -1.12 -46.92
C GLN A 51 -0.66 0.01 -45.90
N ARG A 52 -1.55 -0.04 -44.90
CA ARG A 52 -1.56 0.93 -43.80
C ARG A 52 -0.38 0.66 -42.86
N ASP A 53 0.19 1.74 -42.35
CA ASP A 53 1.17 1.67 -41.27
C ASP A 53 0.47 1.19 -39.98
N LEU A 54 1.20 0.48 -39.14
CA LEU A 54 0.71 -0.01 -37.85
C LEU A 54 1.42 0.71 -36.71
N GLY A 55 0.64 1.25 -35.77
CA GLY A 55 1.15 1.76 -34.51
C GLY A 55 1.16 0.68 -33.44
N SER A 56 2.23 0.60 -32.67
CA SER A 56 2.25 -0.16 -31.43
C SER A 56 3.07 0.54 -30.37
N TYR A 57 2.81 0.22 -29.10
CA TYR A 57 3.50 0.81 -27.98
C TYR A 57 3.71 -0.21 -26.86
N HIS A 58 4.65 0.12 -25.97
CA HIS A 58 4.89 -0.60 -24.73
C HIS A 58 5.41 0.36 -23.67
N PHE A 59 5.25 -0.04 -22.41
CA PHE A 59 5.79 0.71 -21.28
C PHE A 59 7.19 0.20 -20.95
N VAL A 60 8.06 1.09 -20.48
CA VAL A 60 9.42 0.73 -20.11
C VAL A 60 9.92 1.53 -18.90
N SER A 61 10.77 0.92 -18.09
CA SER A 61 11.54 1.60 -17.04
C SER A 61 13.00 1.18 -17.10
N GLY A 62 13.91 2.03 -16.63
CA GLY A 62 15.34 1.74 -16.57
C GLY A 62 16.11 2.02 -17.86
N VAL A 63 15.49 2.66 -18.86
CA VAL A 63 16.23 3.22 -20.01
C VAL A 63 16.95 4.49 -19.57
N ASP A 64 18.19 4.68 -20.03
CA ASP A 64 18.96 5.88 -19.72
C ASP A 64 18.34 7.12 -20.38
N ALA A 65 17.63 7.93 -19.59
CA ALA A 65 16.99 9.18 -20.01
C ALA A 65 17.89 10.42 -19.87
N SER A 66 19.22 10.26 -19.84
CA SER A 66 20.16 11.39 -19.75
C SER A 66 20.31 12.20 -21.04
N SER A 67 19.89 11.67 -22.20
CA SER A 67 19.99 12.37 -23.48
C SER A 67 18.99 11.89 -24.53
N SER A 68 18.79 12.68 -25.57
CA SER A 68 18.01 12.25 -26.75
C SER A 68 18.66 11.09 -27.48
N ALA A 69 19.99 11.00 -27.48
CA ALA A 69 20.74 9.96 -28.16
C ALA A 69 20.54 8.58 -27.50
N SER A 70 20.51 8.50 -26.17
CA SER A 70 20.27 7.25 -25.44
C SER A 70 18.84 6.74 -25.63
N LEU A 71 17.85 7.63 -25.56
CA LEU A 71 16.45 7.27 -25.85
C LEU A 71 16.24 6.86 -27.32
N ALA A 72 16.90 7.55 -28.26
CA ALA A 72 16.86 7.16 -29.67
C ALA A 72 17.58 5.81 -29.92
N ALA A 73 18.66 5.53 -29.20
CA ALA A 73 19.35 4.25 -29.27
C ALA A 73 18.45 3.09 -28.82
N TYR A 74 17.61 3.31 -27.79
CA TYR A 74 16.59 2.33 -27.40
C TYR A 74 15.61 2.05 -28.54
N ILE A 75 15.00 3.07 -29.17
CA ILE A 75 14.10 2.89 -30.31
C ILE A 75 14.81 2.18 -31.48
N ASN A 76 16.05 2.57 -31.78
CA ASN A 76 16.84 1.95 -32.83
C ASN A 76 17.12 0.47 -32.54
N SER A 77 17.30 0.07 -31.28
CA SER A 77 17.48 -1.33 -30.91
C SER A 77 16.27 -2.20 -31.28
N LEU A 78 15.06 -1.62 -31.29
CA LEU A 78 13.82 -2.31 -31.68
C LEU A 78 13.77 -2.66 -33.17
N THR A 79 14.56 -1.98 -34.02
CA THR A 79 14.67 -2.33 -35.44
C THR A 79 15.20 -3.75 -35.66
N TYR A 80 16.06 -4.21 -34.75
CA TYR A 80 16.62 -5.56 -34.75
C TYR A 80 15.73 -6.57 -34.03
N ALA A 81 14.66 -6.11 -33.37
CA ALA A 81 13.74 -6.95 -32.62
C ALA A 81 12.52 -7.38 -33.45
N ILE A 82 12.30 -6.83 -34.64
CA ILE A 82 11.23 -7.28 -35.54
C ILE A 82 11.56 -8.70 -36.02
N GLU A 83 10.58 -9.59 -35.97
CA GLU A 83 10.75 -10.95 -36.52
C GLU A 83 11.01 -10.90 -38.03
N ASP A 84 12.22 -11.29 -38.43
CA ASP A 84 12.55 -11.46 -39.83
C ASP A 84 12.09 -12.86 -40.26
N ASN A 85 10.85 -12.97 -40.75
CA ASN A 85 10.27 -14.24 -41.20
C ASN A 85 10.78 -14.61 -42.61
N SER A 86 12.10 -14.53 -42.79
CA SER A 86 12.81 -14.81 -44.03
C SER A 86 13.22 -16.28 -44.09
N ALA A 87 12.22 -17.17 -44.04
CA ALA A 87 12.41 -18.52 -44.54
C ALA A 87 12.86 -18.42 -46.00
N TRP A 88 13.97 -19.07 -46.35
CA TRP A 88 14.69 -19.03 -47.65
C TRP A 88 13.81 -19.14 -48.92
N PHE A 89 12.55 -19.57 -48.80
CA PHE A 89 11.59 -19.72 -49.90
C PHE A 89 10.42 -18.71 -49.93
N SER A 90 10.34 -17.78 -48.96
CA SER A 90 9.25 -16.79 -48.86
C SER A 90 9.79 -15.38 -49.07
N LYS A 91 9.55 -14.79 -50.26
CA LYS A 91 9.64 -13.34 -50.48
C LYS A 91 8.46 -12.62 -49.78
N GLY A 92 8.35 -12.80 -48.46
CA GLY A 92 7.31 -12.20 -47.64
C GLY A 92 7.43 -10.67 -47.57
N THR A 93 6.33 -10.01 -47.20
CA THR A 93 6.31 -8.58 -46.91
C THR A 93 7.16 -8.32 -45.66
N ALA A 94 8.30 -7.63 -45.79
CA ALA A 94 9.16 -7.30 -44.67
C ALA A 94 8.65 -6.03 -43.96
N TRP A 95 8.26 -6.16 -42.69
CA TRP A 95 7.94 -5.03 -41.84
C TRP A 95 9.21 -4.37 -41.31
N LYS A 96 9.21 -3.05 -41.20
CA LYS A 96 10.31 -2.26 -40.64
C LYS A 96 9.77 -1.17 -39.72
N VAL A 97 10.51 -0.84 -38.66
CA VAL A 97 10.23 0.36 -37.86
C VAL A 97 10.54 1.58 -38.74
N LYS A 98 9.53 2.40 -39.00
CA LYS A 98 9.59 3.61 -39.82
C LYS A 98 9.94 4.83 -38.98
N ASN A 99 9.31 4.95 -37.81
CA ASN A 99 9.57 5.98 -36.82
C ASN A 99 9.13 5.50 -35.42
N GLY A 100 9.47 6.27 -34.39
CA GLY A 100 8.99 6.05 -33.03
C GLY A 100 9.09 7.31 -32.18
N CYS A 101 8.40 7.30 -31.05
CA CYS A 101 8.39 8.36 -30.04
C CYS A 101 8.63 7.75 -28.66
N PHE A 102 9.65 8.23 -27.96
CA PHE A 102 9.90 7.87 -26.56
C PHE A 102 9.43 9.00 -25.66
N CYS A 103 8.57 8.72 -24.67
CA CYS A 103 8.07 9.70 -23.72
C CYS A 103 8.56 9.38 -22.30
N CYS A 104 9.13 10.37 -21.62
CA CYS A 104 9.64 10.25 -20.26
C CYS A 104 9.17 11.44 -19.43
N PHE A 105 8.47 11.17 -18.33
CA PHE A 105 7.92 12.23 -17.48
C PHE A 105 9.00 12.78 -16.54
N ASN A 106 9.07 14.11 -16.44
CA ASN A 106 9.89 14.85 -15.48
C ASN A 106 9.01 15.30 -14.31
N ALA A 107 9.25 14.74 -13.12
CA ALA A 107 8.47 15.04 -11.93
C ALA A 107 8.82 16.39 -11.28
N PHE A 108 10.03 16.93 -11.52
CA PHE A 108 10.46 18.22 -10.95
C PHE A 108 9.73 19.38 -11.62
N SER A 109 9.84 19.47 -12.95
CA SER A 109 9.20 20.53 -13.75
C SER A 109 7.78 20.19 -14.20
N ARG A 110 7.30 18.96 -13.95
CA ARG A 110 5.99 18.44 -14.38
C ARG A 110 5.74 18.60 -15.87
N VAL A 111 6.66 18.07 -16.65
CA VAL A 111 6.64 18.08 -18.12
C VAL A 111 7.01 16.72 -18.67
N ASP A 112 6.65 16.44 -19.92
CA ASP A 112 6.93 15.16 -20.59
C ASP A 112 7.97 15.37 -21.70
N ILE A 113 9.18 14.84 -21.52
CA ILE A 113 10.18 14.82 -22.59
C ILE A 113 9.73 13.83 -23.65
N ARG A 114 9.76 14.25 -24.92
CA ARG A 114 9.50 13.39 -26.08
C ARG A 114 10.67 13.39 -27.03
N VAL A 115 11.05 12.19 -27.49
CA VAL A 115 12.09 11.98 -28.48
C VAL A 115 11.50 11.26 -29.68
N ASP A 116 11.31 12.00 -30.78
CA ASP A 116 10.85 11.48 -32.05
C ASP A 116 12.06 11.02 -32.89
N VAL A 117 12.01 9.77 -33.37
CA VAL A 117 13.04 9.15 -34.20
C VAL A 117 12.45 8.76 -35.55
N LYS A 118 13.09 9.16 -36.65
CA LYS A 118 12.74 8.71 -38.02
C LYS A 118 13.83 7.78 -38.55
N ILE A 119 13.46 6.66 -39.17
CA ILE A 119 14.40 5.61 -39.59
C ILE A 119 14.25 5.30 -41.10
N PRO A 120 15.32 5.45 -41.91
CA PRO A 120 16.56 6.19 -41.61
C PRO A 120 16.26 7.70 -41.54
N GLY A 121 16.89 8.44 -40.63
CA GLY A 121 16.55 9.85 -40.46
C GLY A 121 17.07 10.49 -39.18
N GLY A 122 16.43 11.61 -38.82
CA GLY A 122 16.82 12.46 -37.70
C GLY A 122 16.09 12.15 -36.40
N VAL A 123 16.70 12.62 -35.31
CA VAL A 123 16.16 12.59 -33.95
C VAL A 123 15.73 14.02 -33.58
N THR A 124 14.52 14.19 -33.07
CA THR A 124 14.00 15.47 -32.58
C THR A 124 13.54 15.30 -31.14
N ALA A 125 14.09 16.11 -30.24
CA ALA A 125 13.67 16.11 -28.84
C ALA A 125 12.99 17.42 -28.47
N TYR A 126 11.91 17.32 -27.72
CA TYR A 126 11.13 18.45 -27.24
C TYR A 126 10.43 18.08 -25.93
N VAL A 127 9.91 19.08 -25.25
CA VAL A 127 9.17 18.94 -24.01
C VAL A 127 7.70 19.24 -24.29
N VAL A 128 6.79 18.49 -23.69
CA VAL A 128 5.35 18.76 -23.70
C VAL A 128 4.94 19.17 -22.29
N ASP A 129 4.39 20.37 -22.14
CA ASP A 129 3.89 20.83 -20.85
C ASP A 129 2.48 20.29 -20.54
N LEU A 130 1.95 20.63 -19.37
CA LEU A 130 0.61 20.20 -18.92
C LEU A 130 -0.54 20.69 -19.81
N ARG A 131 -0.30 21.70 -20.67
CA ARG A 131 -1.28 22.23 -21.63
C ARG A 131 -1.18 21.53 -22.99
N GLY A 132 -0.19 20.66 -23.17
CA GLY A 132 0.11 20.01 -24.44
C GLY A 132 0.96 20.85 -25.39
N GLU A 133 1.52 21.97 -24.93
CA GLU A 133 2.36 22.86 -25.75
C GLU A 133 3.81 22.34 -25.81
N ARG A 134 4.47 22.55 -26.95
CA ARG A 134 5.82 22.06 -27.20
C ARG A 134 6.87 23.11 -26.91
N HIS A 135 7.89 22.72 -26.16
CA HIS A 135 9.01 23.57 -25.75
C HIS A 135 10.36 22.92 -26.03
N GLU A 136 11.43 23.69 -25.98
CA GLU A 136 12.80 23.19 -26.14
C GLU A 136 13.24 22.36 -24.93
N ALA A 137 13.91 21.22 -25.18
CA ALA A 137 14.46 20.37 -24.14
C ALA A 137 15.85 20.85 -23.68
N THR A 138 15.85 21.73 -22.67
CA THR A 138 17.08 22.29 -22.09
C THR A 138 17.89 21.24 -21.32
N ALA A 139 19.19 21.53 -21.09
CA ALA A 139 20.07 20.63 -20.33
C ALA A 139 19.58 20.37 -18.90
N GLU A 140 18.98 21.38 -18.26
CA GLU A 140 18.39 21.25 -16.91
C GLU A 140 17.20 20.28 -16.91
N ILE A 141 16.31 20.40 -17.89
CA ILE A 141 15.14 19.51 -18.03
C ILE A 141 15.58 18.07 -18.30
N TRP A 142 16.63 17.85 -19.09
CA TRP A 142 17.22 16.52 -19.28
C TRP A 142 17.76 15.92 -17.98
N GLN A 143 18.45 16.72 -17.17
CA GLN A 143 19.00 16.25 -15.89
C GLN A 143 17.88 15.89 -14.90
N GLU A 144 16.83 16.71 -14.82
CA GLU A 144 15.65 16.43 -14.00
C GLU A 144 14.89 15.17 -14.48
N THR A 145 14.81 14.98 -15.79
CA THR A 145 14.15 13.80 -16.40
C THR A 145 14.93 12.53 -16.15
N TYR A 146 16.26 12.59 -16.26
CA TYR A 146 17.16 11.48 -15.92
C TYR A 146 16.95 11.01 -14.48
N VAL A 147 16.94 11.93 -13.52
CA VAL A 147 16.70 11.58 -12.11
C VAL A 147 15.27 11.07 -11.90
N SER A 148 14.26 11.69 -12.52
CA SER A 148 12.87 11.23 -12.43
C SER A 148 12.70 9.78 -12.91
N ALA A 149 13.31 9.43 -14.06
CA ALA A 149 13.28 8.08 -14.62
C ALA A 149 13.96 7.05 -13.70
N LEU A 150 15.11 7.41 -13.13
CA LEU A 150 15.81 6.55 -12.17
C LEU A 150 15.01 6.36 -10.88
N LEU A 151 14.44 7.42 -10.32
CA LEU A 151 13.62 7.34 -9.11
C LEU A 151 12.40 6.46 -9.31
N ARG A 152 11.68 6.60 -10.45
CA ARG A 152 10.59 5.68 -10.81
C ARG A 152 11.05 4.23 -10.88
N ALA A 153 12.15 3.96 -11.59
CA ALA A 153 12.66 2.60 -11.75
C ALA A 153 13.12 1.98 -10.41
N ILE A 154 13.75 2.78 -9.55
CA ILE A 154 14.26 2.35 -8.24
C ILE A 154 13.12 2.14 -7.26
N LEU A 155 12.23 3.13 -7.06
CA LEU A 155 11.22 3.08 -6.02
C LEU A 155 10.10 2.08 -6.35
N TYR A 156 9.68 2.01 -7.62
CA TYR A 156 8.57 1.16 -8.06
C TYR A 156 9.01 -0.20 -8.63
N SER A 157 10.25 -0.62 -8.35
CA SER A 157 10.82 -1.88 -8.83
C SER A 157 9.95 -3.09 -8.49
N ASP A 158 9.57 -3.21 -7.22
CA ASP A 158 8.81 -4.31 -6.63
C ASP A 158 7.40 -3.88 -6.17
N ASP A 159 6.90 -2.71 -6.60
CA ASP A 159 5.56 -2.26 -6.22
C ASP A 159 4.49 -3.06 -6.97
N PRO A 160 3.68 -3.89 -6.28
CA PRO A 160 2.66 -4.72 -6.92
C PRO A 160 1.48 -3.90 -7.46
N THR A 161 1.32 -2.65 -7.02
CA THR A 161 0.28 -1.74 -7.51
C THR A 161 0.70 -1.02 -8.79
N TYR A 162 1.98 -1.08 -9.14
CA TYR A 162 2.56 -0.44 -10.32
C TYR A 162 2.71 -1.44 -11.48
N TRP A 163 1.57 -2.00 -11.91
CA TRP A 163 1.48 -3.01 -12.96
C TRP A 163 0.69 -2.49 -14.16
N LEU A 164 1.19 -2.77 -15.36
CA LEU A 164 0.56 -2.45 -16.65
C LEU A 164 0.83 -3.59 -17.64
N ASP A 165 -0.08 -3.78 -18.59
CA ASP A 165 0.16 -4.66 -19.73
C ASP A 165 1.34 -4.15 -20.57
N ALA A 166 2.14 -5.08 -21.10
CA ALA A 166 3.31 -4.77 -21.90
C ALA A 166 4.32 -3.81 -21.24
N TYR A 167 4.54 -3.97 -19.92
CA TYR A 167 5.51 -3.20 -19.17
C TYR A 167 6.84 -3.93 -19.01
N ARG A 168 7.90 -3.40 -19.64
CA ARG A 168 9.25 -3.95 -19.57
C ARG A 168 10.11 -3.19 -18.55
N LYS A 169 10.64 -3.86 -17.53
CA LYS A 169 11.55 -3.25 -16.55
C LYS A 169 12.99 -3.66 -16.83
N LEU A 170 13.88 -2.69 -17.00
CA LEU A 170 15.31 -2.87 -17.24
C LEU A 170 16.14 -2.37 -16.06
N ASP A 171 17.40 -2.80 -15.98
CA ASP A 171 18.35 -2.29 -15.00
C ASP A 171 18.62 -0.79 -15.20
N PRO A 172 18.23 0.08 -14.24
CA PRO A 172 18.39 1.52 -14.38
C PRO A 172 19.86 1.97 -14.28
N ILE A 173 20.69 1.23 -13.55
CA ILE A 173 22.11 1.53 -13.33
C ILE A 173 22.92 0.24 -13.48
N THR A 174 23.73 0.15 -14.53
CA THR A 174 24.49 -1.07 -14.89
C THR A 174 26.00 -0.95 -14.68
N THR A 175 26.54 0.25 -14.47
CA THR A 175 27.96 0.51 -14.27
C THR A 175 28.22 1.44 -13.09
N GLN A 176 29.41 1.36 -12.49
CA GLN A 176 29.84 2.28 -11.42
C GLN A 176 29.91 3.74 -11.90
N GLU A 177 30.22 3.97 -13.18
CA GLU A 177 30.21 5.31 -13.77
C GLU A 177 28.79 5.89 -13.86
N ALA A 178 27.79 5.05 -14.17
CA ALA A 178 26.38 5.46 -14.16
C ALA A 178 25.90 5.75 -12.73
N GLU A 179 26.35 4.97 -11.73
CA GLU A 179 26.08 5.24 -10.32
C GLU A 179 26.67 6.59 -9.87
N LEU A 180 27.91 6.89 -10.26
CA LEU A 180 28.52 8.19 -9.97
C LEU A 180 27.75 9.34 -10.63
N ARG A 181 27.32 9.17 -11.89
CA ARG A 181 26.47 10.16 -12.60
C ARG A 181 25.14 10.37 -11.89
N PHE A 182 24.50 9.31 -11.40
CA PHE A 182 23.29 9.41 -10.60
C PHE A 182 23.52 10.24 -9.34
N LEU A 183 24.59 9.97 -8.58
CA LEU A 183 24.93 10.74 -7.38
C LEU A 183 25.21 12.22 -7.69
N GLN A 184 25.92 12.52 -8.78
CA GLN A 184 26.19 13.89 -9.22
C GLN A 184 24.90 14.63 -9.61
N ALA A 185 24.01 13.95 -10.34
CA ALA A 185 22.72 14.53 -10.72
C ALA A 185 21.81 14.75 -9.51
N ALA A 186 21.80 13.81 -8.57
CA ALA A 186 21.10 13.92 -7.30
C ALA A 186 21.65 15.05 -6.42
N GLU A 187 22.97 15.23 -6.34
CA GLU A 187 23.61 16.34 -5.61
C GLU A 187 23.16 17.70 -6.16
N ALA A 188 23.12 17.84 -7.49
CA ALA A 188 22.72 19.08 -8.15
C ALA A 188 21.23 19.42 -7.96
N LEU A 189 20.36 18.40 -7.95
CA LEU A 189 18.90 18.56 -7.81
C LEU A 189 18.42 18.44 -6.36
N PHE A 190 19.31 18.24 -5.40
CA PHE A 190 18.95 17.90 -4.02
C PHE A 190 18.00 18.91 -3.38
N MET A 191 18.27 20.21 -3.54
CA MET A 191 17.42 21.28 -2.95
C MET A 191 16.04 21.39 -3.61
N LYS A 192 15.87 20.81 -4.80
CA LYS A 192 14.59 20.68 -5.51
C LYS A 192 13.90 19.33 -5.22
N GLY A 193 14.52 18.44 -4.43
CA GLY A 193 14.03 17.07 -4.21
C GLY A 193 12.62 16.98 -3.64
N TRP A 194 12.17 17.98 -2.88
CA TRP A 194 10.79 18.03 -2.38
C TRP A 194 9.73 18.17 -3.49
N GLN A 195 10.11 18.67 -4.68
CA GLN A 195 9.19 18.85 -5.80
C GLN A 195 8.71 17.53 -6.41
N VAL A 196 9.48 16.45 -6.26
CA VAL A 196 9.13 15.13 -6.83
C VAL A 196 8.13 14.35 -5.97
N GLY A 197 7.69 14.91 -4.84
CA GLY A 197 6.76 14.26 -3.91
C GLY A 197 7.45 13.41 -2.84
N SER A 198 6.64 12.70 -2.05
CA SER A 198 7.05 11.88 -0.91
C SER A 198 6.17 10.64 -0.78
N ASP A 199 6.56 9.71 0.08
CA ASP A 199 5.74 8.54 0.38
C ASP A 199 4.38 8.94 0.99
N PRO A 200 3.32 8.12 0.81
CA PRO A 200 1.95 8.46 1.25
C PRO A 200 1.78 8.70 2.76
N GLU A 201 2.74 8.25 3.56
CA GLU A 201 2.79 8.44 5.01
C GLU A 201 3.36 9.80 5.43
N ILE A 202 3.96 10.55 4.50
CA ILE A 202 4.52 11.87 4.72
C ILE A 202 3.52 12.91 4.23
N GLN A 203 3.13 13.84 5.11
CA GLN A 203 2.14 14.86 4.75
C GLN A 203 2.74 15.90 3.81
N VAL A 204 3.92 16.41 4.17
CA VAL A 204 4.61 17.46 3.43
C VAL A 204 6.02 16.99 3.08
N ALA A 205 6.32 16.96 1.79
CA ALA A 205 7.66 16.66 1.32
C ALA A 205 8.65 17.72 1.81
N THR A 206 9.72 17.28 2.44
CA THR A 206 10.80 18.16 2.95
C THR A 206 12.09 17.89 2.18
N VAL A 207 13.16 18.62 2.49
CA VAL A 207 14.48 18.39 1.89
C VAL A 207 15.01 16.98 2.21
N VAL A 208 14.63 16.41 3.36
CA VAL A 208 15.08 15.08 3.81
C VAL A 208 14.06 13.97 3.64
N SER A 209 12.76 14.30 3.56
CA SER A 209 11.66 13.36 3.35
C SER A 209 11.00 13.61 2.01
N ASN A 210 11.54 12.99 0.95
CA ASN A 210 11.00 13.06 -0.41
C ASN A 210 11.43 11.83 -1.21
N HIS A 211 10.91 11.65 -2.43
CA HIS A 211 11.26 10.51 -3.26
C HIS A 211 12.73 10.48 -3.72
N LEU A 212 13.41 11.63 -3.82
CA LEU A 212 14.84 11.65 -4.14
C LEU A 212 15.67 11.02 -3.01
N THR A 213 15.44 11.44 -1.77
CA THR A 213 16.14 10.88 -0.60
C THR A 213 15.74 9.44 -0.34
N ALA A 214 14.45 9.11 -0.48
CA ALA A 214 13.96 7.73 -0.38
C ALA A 214 14.60 6.82 -1.45
N GLY A 215 14.72 7.28 -2.70
CA GLY A 215 15.35 6.54 -3.79
C GLY A 215 16.83 6.28 -3.56
N ILE A 216 17.58 7.29 -3.08
CA ILE A 216 19.00 7.13 -2.70
C ILE A 216 19.13 6.13 -1.55
N MET A 217 18.33 6.29 -0.49
CA MET A 217 18.39 5.41 0.67
C MET A 217 17.97 3.98 0.33
N LYS A 218 16.98 3.77 -0.54
CA LYS A 218 16.59 2.45 -1.03
C LYS A 218 17.73 1.82 -1.85
N TYR A 219 18.26 2.52 -2.84
CA TYR A 219 19.28 2.01 -3.75
C TYR A 219 20.62 1.68 -3.07
N PHE A 220 21.05 2.47 -2.09
CA PHE A 220 22.29 2.16 -1.35
C PHE A 220 22.03 1.27 -0.13
N GLY A 221 20.87 1.42 0.52
CA GLY A 221 20.52 0.66 1.71
C GLY A 221 20.20 -0.80 1.43
N ASP A 222 19.42 -1.10 0.39
CA ASP A 222 19.08 -2.48 0.01
C ASP A 222 20.31 -3.28 -0.47
N SER A 223 21.41 -2.59 -0.81
CA SER A 223 22.69 -3.22 -1.15
C SER A 223 23.74 -3.15 -0.03
N GLY A 224 23.42 -2.57 1.13
CA GLY A 224 24.35 -2.38 2.24
C GLY A 224 25.50 -1.38 1.96
N ARG A 225 25.53 -0.74 0.79
CA ARG A 225 26.61 0.16 0.35
C ARG A 225 26.35 1.60 0.78
N TYR A 226 26.23 1.81 2.08
CA TYR A 226 25.91 3.11 2.66
C TYR A 226 27.00 4.17 2.51
N GLN A 227 28.25 3.79 2.20
CA GLN A 227 29.38 4.71 2.06
C GLN A 227 29.14 5.79 0.99
N GLN A 228 28.58 5.40 -0.15
CA GLN A 228 28.29 6.31 -1.26
C GLN A 228 27.24 7.35 -0.87
N ALA A 229 26.20 6.93 -0.16
CA ALA A 229 25.17 7.81 0.38
C ALA A 229 25.75 8.74 1.48
N ALA A 230 26.56 8.20 2.38
CA ALA A 230 27.23 8.99 3.42
C ALA A 230 28.09 10.10 2.80
N ASN A 231 28.94 9.78 1.82
CA ASN A 231 29.79 10.77 1.14
C ASN A 231 28.98 11.89 0.47
N LEU A 232 27.82 11.56 -0.11
CA LEU A 232 26.91 12.56 -0.67
C LEU A 232 26.34 13.46 0.43
N PHE A 233 25.81 12.86 1.50
CA PHE A 233 25.18 13.60 2.59
C PHE A 233 26.17 14.41 3.43
N GLU A 234 27.43 13.98 3.57
CA GLU A 234 28.48 14.80 4.19
C GLU A 234 28.66 16.13 3.48
N LYS A 235 28.74 16.12 2.15
CA LYS A 235 28.85 17.33 1.33
C LYS A 235 27.63 18.23 1.48
N LEU A 236 26.44 17.63 1.51
CA LEU A 236 25.16 18.36 1.57
C LEU A 236 24.89 18.92 2.97
N THR A 237 25.35 18.25 4.03
CA THR A 237 25.19 18.71 5.42
C THR A 237 25.90 20.04 5.67
N ALA A 238 26.94 20.36 4.89
CA ALA A 238 27.61 21.66 4.94
C ALA A 238 26.74 22.82 4.43
N ARG A 239 25.69 22.53 3.63
CA ARG A 239 24.75 23.52 3.08
C ARG A 239 23.42 23.53 3.81
N GLU A 240 22.92 22.35 4.15
CA GLU A 240 21.63 22.16 4.81
C GLU A 240 21.79 21.18 5.97
N LEU A 241 21.62 21.67 7.20
CA LEU A 241 21.95 20.90 8.40
C LEU A 241 20.92 19.80 8.69
N GLU A 242 19.69 19.93 8.21
CA GLU A 242 18.65 18.89 8.36
C GLU A 242 19.08 17.54 7.74
N VAL A 243 19.93 17.59 6.70
CA VAL A 243 20.50 16.41 6.02
C VAL A 243 21.34 15.54 6.96
N ALA A 244 21.79 16.08 8.10
CA ALA A 244 22.50 15.32 9.13
C ALA A 244 21.71 14.07 9.58
N SER A 245 20.37 14.09 9.52
CA SER A 245 19.53 12.93 9.80
C SER A 245 19.79 11.77 8.81
N LEU A 246 19.87 12.06 7.51
CA LEU A 246 20.18 11.07 6.48
C LEU A 246 21.64 10.60 6.59
N LEU A 247 22.56 11.53 6.84
CA LEU A 247 23.97 11.21 7.04
C LEU A 247 24.17 10.24 8.23
N ALA A 248 23.52 10.53 9.37
CA ALA A 248 23.57 9.67 10.54
C ALA A 248 22.99 8.28 10.25
N LYS A 249 21.87 8.19 9.51
CA LYS A 249 21.31 6.91 9.04
C LYS A 249 22.32 6.13 8.18
N SER A 250 23.01 6.79 7.26
CA SER A 250 24.04 6.14 6.43
C SER A 250 25.18 5.60 7.28
N TYR A 251 25.71 6.37 8.24
CA TYR A 251 26.77 5.89 9.14
C TYR A 251 26.33 4.74 10.05
N MET A 252 25.08 4.75 10.52
CA MET A 252 24.53 3.60 11.25
C MET A 252 24.45 2.36 10.36
N GLY A 253 24.06 2.52 9.10
CA GLY A 253 24.08 1.42 8.11
C GLY A 253 25.47 0.87 7.82
N MET A 254 26.53 1.67 8.02
CA MET A 254 27.94 1.25 7.95
C MET A 254 28.47 0.65 9.26
N ASN A 255 27.63 0.48 10.27
CA ASN A 255 28.02 0.10 11.64
C ASN A 255 28.99 1.10 12.32
N GLU A 256 29.08 2.35 11.83
CA GLU A 256 29.89 3.42 12.43
C GLU A 256 29.06 4.28 13.42
N GLU A 257 28.45 3.62 14.40
CA GLU A 257 27.50 4.23 15.34
C GLU A 257 28.07 5.43 16.10
N VAL A 258 29.35 5.38 16.50
CA VAL A 258 30.00 6.46 17.27
C VAL A 258 30.03 7.76 16.46
N LYS A 259 30.37 7.69 15.16
CA LYS A 259 30.37 8.86 14.29
C LYS A 259 28.95 9.36 14.06
N ALA A 260 27.99 8.46 13.84
CA ALA A 260 26.58 8.83 13.69
C ALA A 260 26.09 9.62 14.92
N VAL A 261 26.38 9.17 16.13
CA VAL A 261 26.01 9.87 17.38
C VAL A 261 26.68 11.24 17.50
N GLN A 262 27.96 11.35 17.14
CA GLN A 262 28.67 12.64 17.15
C GLN A 262 28.05 13.63 16.17
N ILE A 263 27.70 13.18 14.96
CA ILE A 263 27.02 13.98 13.93
C ILE A 263 25.65 14.44 14.43
N MET A 264 24.84 13.53 14.96
CA MET A 264 23.52 13.87 15.50
C MET A 264 23.63 14.87 16.66
N SER A 265 24.59 14.68 17.58
CA SER A 265 24.82 15.60 18.69
C SER A 265 25.28 16.99 18.23
N GLY A 266 26.16 17.04 17.22
CA GLY A 266 26.62 18.29 16.63
C GLY A 266 25.49 19.07 15.94
N ALA A 267 24.67 18.36 15.16
CA ALA A 267 23.53 18.95 14.44
C ALA A 267 22.44 19.45 15.41
N MET A 268 22.06 18.65 16.42
CA MET A 268 21.00 19.02 17.37
C MET A 268 21.29 20.29 18.17
N LYS A 269 22.57 20.63 18.40
CA LYS A 269 22.92 21.89 19.08
C LYS A 269 22.49 23.13 18.29
N GLN A 270 22.34 23.00 16.98
CA GLN A 270 21.95 24.08 16.07
C GLN A 270 20.50 23.95 15.62
N THR A 271 20.02 22.72 15.40
CA THR A 271 18.64 22.41 14.98
C THR A 271 17.93 21.52 16.00
N PRO A 272 17.57 22.04 17.19
CA PRO A 272 16.97 21.25 18.26
C PRO A 272 15.54 20.76 17.95
N HIS A 273 14.83 21.42 17.03
CA HIS A 273 13.45 21.11 16.65
C HIS A 273 13.32 20.18 15.43
N SER A 274 14.42 19.58 14.96
CA SER A 274 14.37 18.65 13.83
C SER A 274 13.84 17.28 14.27
N TYR A 275 12.57 17.00 13.98
CA TYR A 275 11.95 15.71 14.31
C TYR A 275 12.66 14.52 13.62
N THR A 276 13.23 14.72 12.44
CA THR A 276 13.96 13.67 11.72
C THR A 276 15.23 13.25 12.44
N LEU A 277 16.00 14.19 13.00
CA LEU A 277 17.14 13.89 13.87
C LEU A 277 16.71 13.20 15.16
N LEU A 278 15.63 13.67 15.79
CA LEU A 278 15.06 13.04 16.98
C LEU A 278 14.63 11.59 16.71
N HIS A 279 14.04 11.31 15.55
CA HIS A 279 13.73 9.95 15.11
C HIS A 279 14.97 9.08 15.00
N VAL A 280 16.04 9.58 14.34
CA VAL A 280 17.27 8.80 14.18
C VAL A 280 17.88 8.45 15.55
N GLN A 281 17.92 9.41 16.47
CA GLN A 281 18.39 9.16 17.83
C GLN A 281 17.49 8.20 18.61
N SER A 282 16.18 8.35 18.46
CA SER A 282 15.19 7.49 19.09
C SER A 282 15.35 6.04 18.61
N ASP A 283 15.48 5.82 17.30
CA ASP A 283 15.71 4.49 16.72
C ASP A 283 17.05 3.88 17.19
N PHE A 284 18.11 4.69 17.27
CA PHE A 284 19.40 4.25 17.84
C PHE A 284 19.26 3.80 19.30
N LEU A 285 18.62 4.60 20.15
CA LEU A 285 18.43 4.28 21.56
C LEU A 285 17.51 3.07 21.76
N ARG A 286 16.46 2.96 20.94
CA ARG A 286 15.58 1.79 20.89
C ARG A 286 16.36 0.52 20.56
N ALA A 287 17.25 0.56 19.56
CA ALA A 287 18.12 -0.57 19.20
C ALA A 287 19.10 -0.95 20.32
N LYS A 288 19.50 0.00 21.18
CA LYS A 288 20.32 -0.26 22.39
C LYS A 288 19.50 -0.66 23.62
N GLY A 289 18.18 -0.84 23.49
CA GLY A 289 17.28 -1.19 24.60
C GLY A 289 17.07 -0.06 25.62
N LYS A 290 17.39 1.19 25.27
CA LYS A 290 17.20 2.38 26.12
C LYS A 290 15.85 3.04 25.86
N TYR A 291 14.77 2.29 26.09
CA TYR A 291 13.41 2.70 25.74
C TYR A 291 12.96 3.98 26.43
N ASP A 292 13.31 4.20 27.71
CA ASP A 292 12.91 5.41 28.45
C ASP A 292 13.43 6.71 27.80
N TRP A 293 14.64 6.64 27.24
CA TRP A 293 15.26 7.80 26.60
C TRP A 293 14.71 7.98 25.17
N ALA A 294 14.55 6.87 24.44
CA ALA A 294 13.89 6.88 23.14
C ALA A 294 12.48 7.48 23.23
N LEU A 295 11.71 7.11 24.25
CA LEU A 295 10.36 7.63 24.47
C LEU A 295 10.34 9.14 24.68
N LYS A 296 11.29 9.69 25.44
CA LYS A 296 11.41 11.14 25.63
C LYS A 296 11.67 11.84 24.30
N LEU A 297 12.60 11.33 23.49
CA LEU A 297 12.90 11.90 22.18
C LEU A 297 11.72 11.80 21.21
N ALA A 298 10.99 10.68 21.21
CA ALA A 298 9.80 10.52 20.36
C ALA A 298 8.66 11.46 20.77
N ARG A 299 8.45 11.69 22.08
CA ARG A 299 7.50 12.72 22.54
C ARG A 299 7.90 14.11 22.06
N GLU A 300 9.18 14.45 22.15
CA GLU A 300 9.65 15.73 21.61
C GLU A 300 9.55 15.81 20.09
N ALA A 301 9.74 14.70 19.36
CA ALA A 301 9.54 14.66 17.91
C ALA A 301 8.07 14.96 17.54
N VAL A 302 7.11 14.40 18.29
CA VAL A 302 5.68 14.72 18.15
C VAL A 302 5.41 16.19 18.47
N ASN A 303 6.03 16.74 19.52
CA ASN A 303 5.89 18.17 19.85
C ASN A 303 6.43 19.07 18.73
N CYS A 304 7.49 18.65 18.03
CA CYS A 304 8.09 19.40 16.93
C CYS A 304 7.25 19.32 15.64
N ALA A 305 6.62 18.17 15.36
CA ALA A 305 5.84 17.95 14.15
C ALA A 305 4.55 17.13 14.44
N PRO A 306 3.56 17.74 15.12
CA PRO A 306 2.34 17.04 15.54
C PRO A 306 1.40 16.72 14.39
N SER A 307 1.56 17.35 13.22
CA SER A 307 0.77 17.06 12.02
C SER A 307 1.30 15.86 11.23
N GLU A 308 2.53 15.40 11.49
CA GLU A 308 3.16 14.31 10.74
C GLU A 308 2.84 12.94 11.34
N PHE A 309 2.25 12.03 10.55
CA PHE A 309 1.87 10.69 10.99
C PHE A 309 3.05 9.90 11.55
N VAL A 310 4.21 9.99 10.89
CA VAL A 310 5.41 9.21 11.23
C VAL A 310 5.92 9.48 12.65
N THR A 311 5.66 10.65 13.23
CA THR A 311 6.06 10.98 14.61
C THR A 311 5.21 10.22 15.63
N TRP A 312 3.89 10.19 15.40
CA TRP A 312 2.94 9.46 16.23
C TRP A 312 3.08 7.94 16.07
N GLU A 313 3.35 7.46 14.86
CA GLU A 313 3.69 6.06 14.61
C GLU A 313 4.89 5.66 15.47
N LYS A 314 5.98 6.42 15.41
CA LYS A 314 7.21 6.14 16.18
C LYS A 314 6.95 6.13 17.69
N LEU A 315 6.18 7.10 18.18
CA LEU A 315 5.82 7.17 19.59
C LEU A 315 4.96 5.97 20.03
N THR A 316 4.00 5.56 19.18
CA THR A 316 3.16 4.38 19.42
C THR A 316 3.99 3.10 19.47
N GLU A 317 4.94 2.92 18.54
CA GLU A 317 5.85 1.77 18.53
C GLU A 317 6.63 1.65 19.85
N LEU A 318 7.10 2.76 20.42
CA LEU A 318 7.86 2.77 21.66
C LEU A 318 7.01 2.48 22.89
N TYR A 319 5.76 2.96 22.93
CA TYR A 319 4.84 2.57 24.00
C TYR A 319 4.53 1.08 23.98
N ILE A 320 4.35 0.50 22.78
CA ILE A 320 4.20 -0.96 22.62
C ILE A 320 5.45 -1.67 23.16
N ASP A 321 6.66 -1.21 22.83
CA ASP A 321 7.91 -1.81 23.31
C ASP A 321 8.05 -1.76 24.85
N ILE A 322 7.60 -0.66 25.48
CA ILE A 322 7.63 -0.48 26.94
C ILE A 322 6.47 -1.23 27.63
N LYS A 323 5.52 -1.77 26.85
CA LYS A 323 4.30 -2.44 27.33
C LYS A 323 3.32 -1.51 28.04
N ASP A 324 3.38 -0.22 27.71
CA ASP A 324 2.36 0.76 28.09
C ASP A 324 1.28 0.83 27.00
N PHE A 325 0.39 -0.16 27.03
CA PHE A 325 -0.61 -0.36 25.98
C PHE A 325 -1.73 0.70 25.99
N GLU A 326 -2.04 1.27 27.17
CA GLU A 326 -3.00 2.36 27.30
C GLU A 326 -2.49 3.61 26.57
N SER A 327 -1.24 4.01 26.85
CA SER A 327 -0.61 5.14 26.17
C SER A 327 -0.41 4.86 24.68
N ALA A 328 -0.05 3.64 24.29
CA ALA A 328 0.06 3.25 22.88
C ALA A 328 -1.27 3.48 22.15
N LEU A 329 -2.38 3.00 22.71
CA LEU A 329 -3.69 3.09 22.08
C LEU A 329 -4.20 4.54 22.03
N LEU A 330 -3.98 5.33 23.08
CA LEU A 330 -4.28 6.76 23.10
C LEU A 330 -3.46 7.55 22.05
N THR A 331 -2.19 7.18 21.90
CA THR A 331 -1.29 7.79 20.91
C THR A 331 -1.73 7.43 19.49
N LEU A 332 -2.05 6.16 19.24
CA LEU A 332 -2.57 5.69 17.97
C LEU A 332 -3.84 6.44 17.57
N ASN A 333 -4.77 6.63 18.50
CA ASN A 333 -6.00 7.42 18.26
C ASN A 333 -5.73 8.88 17.92
N SER A 334 -4.58 9.42 18.33
CA SER A 334 -4.18 10.80 18.06
C SER A 334 -3.39 10.96 16.76
N CYS A 335 -3.10 9.86 16.03
CA CYS A 335 -2.38 9.91 14.77
C CYS A 335 -3.16 10.73 13.70
N PRO A 336 -2.52 11.70 13.04
CA PRO A 336 -3.12 12.37 11.88
C PRO A 336 -3.16 11.39 10.69
N MET A 337 -4.28 11.39 9.97
CA MET A 337 -4.54 10.43 8.90
C MET A 337 -4.66 11.16 7.55
N PHE A 338 -3.87 10.78 6.54
CA PHE A 338 -3.81 11.42 5.22
C PHE A 338 -4.46 10.64 4.07
N THR A 339 -5.25 11.30 3.23
CA THR A 339 -5.83 10.65 2.05
C THR A 339 -4.75 10.01 1.18
N PHE A 340 -4.87 8.70 0.94
CA PHE A 340 -3.95 7.97 0.07
C PHE A 340 -4.14 8.41 -1.38
N ASN A 341 -3.07 8.90 -1.99
CA ASN A 341 -3.00 9.09 -3.43
C ASN A 341 -2.39 7.84 -4.06
N GLY A 342 -3.06 7.29 -5.08
CA GLY A 342 -2.54 6.16 -5.83
C GLY A 342 -1.34 6.58 -6.69
N ARG A 343 -0.53 5.59 -7.08
CA ARG A 343 0.58 5.81 -8.02
C ARG A 343 0.05 6.29 -9.38
N ASP A 344 0.79 7.19 -10.00
CA ASP A 344 0.47 7.70 -11.33
C ASP A 344 0.54 6.56 -12.37
N ALA A 345 -0.59 6.25 -13.00
CA ALA A 345 -0.68 5.20 -14.01
C ALA A 345 -1.24 5.73 -15.32
N HIS A 346 -0.90 5.06 -16.41
CA HIS A 346 -1.46 5.39 -17.72
C HIS A 346 -2.93 4.98 -17.80
N ARG A 347 -3.75 5.76 -18.51
CA ARG A 347 -5.11 5.33 -18.83
C ARG A 347 -5.06 4.07 -19.70
N ASN A 348 -5.78 3.02 -19.27
CA ASN A 348 -5.91 1.80 -20.05
C ASN A 348 -6.67 2.10 -21.35
N LEU A 349 -6.00 1.89 -22.47
CA LEU A 349 -6.59 1.93 -23.80
C LEU A 349 -6.96 0.51 -24.23
N THR A 350 -8.02 0.35 -25.00
CA THR A 350 -8.38 -0.95 -25.58
C THR A 350 -7.50 -1.21 -26.81
N PRO A 351 -6.53 -2.13 -26.75
CA PRO A 351 -5.65 -2.37 -27.88
C PRO A 351 -6.39 -3.11 -29.01
N ALA A 352 -6.02 -2.83 -30.25
CA ALA A 352 -6.51 -3.58 -31.42
C ALA A 352 -6.02 -5.04 -31.39
N ARG A 353 -4.80 -5.25 -30.90
CA ARG A 353 -4.18 -6.56 -30.74
C ARG A 353 -3.12 -6.50 -29.64
N ILE A 354 -3.03 -7.56 -28.85
CA ILE A 354 -2.02 -7.72 -27.80
C ILE A 354 -0.97 -8.73 -28.28
N HIS A 355 0.31 -8.39 -28.15
CA HIS A 355 1.42 -9.30 -28.41
C HIS A 355 2.33 -9.37 -27.18
N LEU A 356 2.25 -10.47 -26.46
CA LEU A 356 3.03 -10.73 -25.24
C LEU A 356 3.91 -11.97 -25.48
N PRO A 357 5.11 -11.80 -26.05
CA PRO A 357 5.98 -12.93 -26.35
C PRO A 357 6.43 -13.59 -25.05
N PHE A 358 6.35 -14.92 -25.01
CA PHE A 358 6.68 -15.70 -23.82
C PHE A 358 7.97 -16.50 -24.05
N LYS A 359 8.98 -16.25 -23.23
CA LYS A 359 10.27 -16.97 -23.29
C LYS A 359 10.08 -18.39 -22.74
N ARG A 360 9.69 -19.33 -23.60
CA ARG A 360 9.35 -20.72 -23.23
C ARG A 360 10.40 -21.41 -22.35
N GLN A 361 11.68 -21.20 -22.63
CA GLN A 361 12.79 -21.78 -21.85
C GLN A 361 12.79 -21.38 -20.37
N ILE A 362 12.26 -20.20 -20.03
CA ILE A 362 12.09 -19.72 -18.65
C ILE A 362 10.72 -20.13 -18.13
N GLY A 363 9.73 -20.20 -19.01
CA GLY A 363 8.36 -20.54 -18.70
C GLY A 363 8.08 -21.99 -18.36
N GLU A 364 8.89 -22.94 -18.85
CA GLU A 364 8.71 -24.39 -18.61
C GLU A 364 8.74 -24.78 -17.13
N ILE A 365 9.36 -23.95 -16.28
CA ILE A 365 9.40 -24.18 -14.84
C ILE A 365 8.22 -23.58 -14.06
N LEU A 366 7.38 -22.80 -14.75
CA LEU A 366 6.18 -22.19 -14.19
C LEU A 366 4.95 -23.04 -14.51
N PRO A 367 3.91 -22.98 -13.66
CA PRO A 367 2.60 -23.50 -14.03
C PRO A 367 2.05 -22.80 -15.28
N GLU A 368 1.09 -23.43 -15.94
CA GLU A 368 0.37 -22.78 -17.04
C GLU A 368 -0.48 -21.61 -16.53
N LYS A 369 -0.54 -20.51 -17.31
CA LYS A 369 -1.41 -19.35 -17.02
C LYS A 369 -2.86 -19.67 -17.38
N VAL A 370 -3.46 -20.66 -16.71
CA VAL A 370 -4.85 -21.09 -16.89
C VAL A 370 -5.60 -20.92 -15.57
N LYS A 371 -6.81 -20.38 -15.64
CA LYS A 371 -7.67 -20.28 -14.46
C LYS A 371 -8.13 -21.69 -14.05
N THR A 372 -7.85 -22.09 -12.82
CA THR A 372 -8.25 -23.39 -12.27
C THR A 372 -9.20 -23.21 -11.09
N GLU A 373 -9.70 -24.33 -10.53
CA GLU A 373 -10.44 -24.33 -9.26
C GLU A 373 -9.60 -23.76 -8.11
N ASP A 374 -8.27 -23.83 -8.21
CA ASP A 374 -7.36 -23.27 -7.21
C ASP A 374 -7.36 -21.72 -7.16
N ASP A 375 -7.89 -21.06 -8.20
CA ASP A 375 -8.09 -19.61 -8.23
C ASP A 375 -9.40 -19.15 -7.59
N GLU A 376 -10.23 -20.08 -7.12
CA GLU A 376 -11.44 -19.77 -6.37
C GLU A 376 -11.15 -19.78 -4.88
N ALA A 377 -11.83 -18.93 -4.12
CA ALA A 377 -11.72 -18.90 -2.66
C ALA A 377 -13.07 -18.56 -2.05
N ASP A 378 -13.27 -18.98 -0.80
CA ASP A 378 -14.46 -18.61 -0.03
C ASP A 378 -14.71 -17.08 -0.12
N PRO A 379 -15.93 -16.64 -0.48
CA PRO A 379 -16.28 -15.22 -0.51
C PRO A 379 -15.97 -14.47 0.80
N ALA A 380 -16.02 -15.14 1.96
CA ALA A 380 -15.65 -14.56 3.25
C ALA A 380 -14.15 -14.21 3.32
N LEU A 381 -13.29 -15.05 2.75
CA LEU A 381 -11.84 -14.79 2.67
C LEU A 381 -11.52 -13.67 1.67
N GLN A 382 -12.20 -13.66 0.52
CA GLN A 382 -12.01 -12.62 -0.50
C GLN A 382 -12.48 -11.23 -0.04
N ARG A 383 -13.49 -11.18 0.84
CA ARG A 383 -14.07 -9.92 1.36
C ARG A 383 -13.38 -9.41 2.63
N LEU A 384 -12.26 -9.99 3.04
CA LEU A 384 -11.48 -9.46 4.15
C LEU A 384 -11.14 -7.98 3.88
N PRO A 385 -11.43 -7.07 4.83
CA PRO A 385 -11.26 -5.63 4.59
C PRO A 385 -9.80 -5.16 4.72
N ALA A 386 -8.99 -5.84 5.55
CA ALA A 386 -7.60 -5.46 5.81
C ALA A 386 -6.71 -5.35 4.56
N PRO A 387 -6.75 -6.29 3.59
CA PRO A 387 -6.03 -6.17 2.31
C PRO A 387 -6.36 -4.91 1.49
N GLY A 388 -7.46 -4.22 1.76
CA GLY A 388 -7.85 -2.97 1.09
C GLY A 388 -7.24 -1.70 1.71
N LEU A 389 -6.65 -1.78 2.90
CA LEU A 389 -6.07 -0.63 3.58
C LEU A 389 -4.80 -0.12 2.87
N ARG A 390 -4.60 1.20 2.82
CA ARG A 390 -3.47 1.87 2.14
C ARG A 390 -2.95 3.05 2.96
N GLY A 391 -1.72 3.51 2.67
CA GLY A 391 -1.09 4.66 3.34
C GLY A 391 -1.09 4.52 4.86
N THR A 392 -1.38 5.62 5.57
CA THR A 392 -1.34 5.63 7.05
C THR A 392 -2.36 4.69 7.72
N TRP A 393 -3.41 4.23 7.01
CA TRP A 393 -4.44 3.32 7.53
C TRP A 393 -3.86 1.92 7.63
N ALA A 394 -3.11 1.50 6.61
CA ALA A 394 -2.40 0.21 6.64
C ALA A 394 -1.32 0.21 7.72
N ARG A 395 -0.61 1.33 7.90
CA ARG A 395 0.41 1.50 8.94
C ARG A 395 -0.19 1.48 10.35
N ALA A 396 -1.26 2.24 10.59
CA ALA A 396 -2.00 2.22 11.85
C ALA A 396 -2.57 0.84 12.17
N TYR A 397 -3.10 0.13 11.16
CA TYR A 397 -3.55 -1.25 11.32
C TYR A 397 -2.41 -2.19 11.72
N SER A 398 -1.22 -2.05 11.13
CA SER A 398 -0.04 -2.82 11.52
C SER A 398 0.38 -2.59 12.98
N LEU A 399 0.20 -1.37 13.52
CA LEU A 399 0.44 -1.09 14.94
C LEU A 399 -0.62 -1.76 15.82
N LEU A 400 -1.88 -1.74 15.40
CA LEU A 400 -2.98 -2.40 16.12
C LEU A 400 -2.83 -3.92 16.13
N THR A 401 -2.43 -4.55 15.00
CA THR A 401 -2.16 -5.99 14.96
C THR A 401 -0.96 -6.36 15.81
N ARG A 402 0.07 -5.49 15.87
CA ARG A 402 1.21 -5.68 16.77
C ARG A 402 0.78 -5.61 18.22
N LEU A 403 -0.07 -4.65 18.59
CA LEU A 403 -0.59 -4.51 19.95
C LEU A 403 -1.39 -5.75 20.36
N VAL A 404 -2.31 -6.24 19.52
CA VAL A 404 -3.09 -7.45 19.85
C VAL A 404 -2.22 -8.71 19.92
N SER A 405 -1.13 -8.78 19.16
CA SER A 405 -0.20 -9.91 19.23
C SER A 405 0.52 -10.01 20.59
N GLU A 406 0.67 -8.89 21.31
CA GLU A 406 1.32 -8.85 22.64
C GLU A 406 0.36 -9.14 23.80
N ILE A 407 -0.89 -8.65 23.74
CA ILE A 407 -1.84 -8.74 24.87
C ILE A 407 -3.09 -9.60 24.63
N GLY A 408 -3.35 -9.97 23.38
CA GLY A 408 -4.58 -10.68 22.99
C GLY A 408 -5.82 -9.78 22.86
N TRP A 409 -6.88 -10.33 22.27
CA TRP A 409 -8.10 -9.59 21.94
C TRP A 409 -8.85 -9.06 23.17
N ASP A 410 -9.04 -9.90 24.18
CA ASP A 410 -9.85 -9.54 25.35
C ASP A 410 -9.20 -8.42 26.18
N GLU A 411 -7.89 -8.49 26.40
CA GLU A 411 -7.17 -7.43 27.12
C GLU A 411 -7.09 -6.14 26.28
N LEU A 412 -7.02 -6.26 24.96
CA LEU A 412 -7.12 -5.11 24.06
C LEU A 412 -8.50 -4.43 24.16
N LEU A 413 -9.60 -5.19 24.21
CA LEU A 413 -10.94 -4.63 24.43
C LEU A 413 -11.07 -3.97 25.80
N LYS A 414 -10.49 -4.58 26.84
CA LYS A 414 -10.45 -3.99 28.17
C LYS A 414 -9.67 -2.67 28.17
N THR A 415 -8.47 -2.66 27.59
CA THR A 415 -7.64 -1.46 27.41
C THR A 415 -8.43 -0.37 26.68
N ARG A 416 -9.09 -0.72 25.57
CA ARG A 416 -9.97 0.18 24.80
C ARG A 416 -11.08 0.77 25.66
N SER A 417 -11.78 -0.04 26.46
CA SER A 417 -12.86 0.41 27.34
C SER A 417 -12.38 1.29 28.50
N CYS A 418 -11.13 1.12 28.95
CA CYS A 418 -10.49 1.93 29.98
C CYS A 418 -10.16 3.33 29.46
N VAL A 419 -9.60 3.42 28.24
CA VAL A 419 -9.10 4.69 27.68
C VAL A 419 -10.12 5.46 26.85
N PHE A 420 -11.11 4.78 26.26
CA PHE A 420 -12.07 5.41 25.35
C PHE A 420 -13.53 5.43 25.81
N VAL A 421 -14.23 6.42 25.28
CA VAL A 421 -15.69 6.53 25.21
C VAL A 421 -16.10 6.36 23.76
N MET A 422 -17.17 5.60 23.52
CA MET A 422 -17.72 5.45 22.17
C MET A 422 -18.60 6.65 21.80
N GLU A 423 -18.69 7.00 20.52
CA GLU A 423 -19.46 8.18 20.10
C GLU A 423 -20.95 8.08 20.45
N GLU A 424 -21.53 6.89 20.34
CA GLU A 424 -22.94 6.65 20.70
C GLU A 424 -23.17 6.78 22.21
N GLU A 425 -22.23 6.32 23.03
CA GLU A 425 -22.27 6.48 24.49
C GLU A 425 -22.18 7.96 24.88
N TYR A 426 -21.29 8.71 24.21
CA TYR A 426 -21.15 10.15 24.40
C TYR A 426 -22.42 10.91 24.00
N ARG A 427 -23.04 10.56 22.85
CA ARG A 427 -24.29 11.17 22.38
C ARG A 427 -25.46 10.88 23.30
N MET A 428 -25.65 9.62 23.70
CA MET A 428 -26.72 9.23 24.63
C MET A 428 -26.57 9.94 25.98
N GLN A 429 -25.34 10.12 26.47
CA GLN A 429 -25.13 10.87 27.70
C GLN A 429 -25.41 12.36 27.52
N LYS A 430 -24.98 12.97 26.41
CA LYS A 430 -25.31 14.38 26.12
C LYS A 430 -26.83 14.59 26.07
N VAL A 431 -27.56 13.69 25.41
CA VAL A 431 -29.03 13.69 25.39
C VAL A 431 -29.61 13.52 26.79
N ASN A 432 -29.07 12.60 27.60
CA ASN A 432 -29.53 12.41 28.99
C ASN A 432 -29.25 13.63 29.88
N VAL A 433 -28.11 14.32 29.70
CA VAL A 433 -27.77 15.56 30.41
C VAL A 433 -28.64 16.72 29.93
N ASP A 434 -28.95 16.80 28.63
CA ASP A 434 -29.87 17.79 28.06
C ASP A 434 -31.30 17.56 28.57
N ILE A 435 -31.74 16.30 28.71
CA ILE A 435 -33.05 15.94 29.31
C ILE A 435 -33.07 16.26 30.81
N GLN A 436 -32.01 15.96 31.55
CA GLN A 436 -31.92 16.29 32.99
C GLN A 436 -31.87 17.81 33.23
N SER A 437 -31.15 18.56 32.39
CA SER A 437 -31.08 20.03 32.48
C SER A 437 -32.37 20.71 32.01
N ALA A 438 -33.09 20.15 31.03
CA ALA A 438 -34.44 20.58 30.67
C ALA A 438 -35.47 20.24 31.76
N GLY A 439 -35.33 19.10 32.44
CA GLY A 439 -36.17 18.69 33.58
C GLY A 439 -35.99 19.59 34.81
N LEU A 440 -34.77 20.09 35.05
CA LEU A 440 -34.47 21.04 36.14
C LEU A 440 -34.96 22.47 35.86
N LYS A 441 -35.17 22.85 34.59
CA LYS A 441 -35.74 24.16 34.21
C LYS A 441 -37.27 24.21 34.28
N ASN A 442 -37.96 23.07 34.34
CA ASN A 442 -39.43 23.01 34.50
C ASN A 442 -39.90 22.99 35.97
N GLY A 443 -38.99 23.21 36.94
CA GLY A 443 -39.28 23.15 38.38
C GLY A 443 -39.48 24.49 39.08
N SER A 444 -39.42 25.62 38.39
CA SER A 444 -39.59 26.94 39.02
C SER A 444 -40.03 28.01 38.01
N GLU A 445 -41.32 28.05 37.68
CA GLU A 445 -42.01 29.26 37.19
C GLU A 445 -43.53 29.01 37.16
N ASP A 446 -44.13 28.92 38.35
CA ASP A 446 -45.54 29.30 38.56
C ASP A 446 -45.53 30.61 39.37
N ASP A 447 -45.35 31.75 38.71
CA ASP A 447 -46.13 32.96 39.08
C ASP A 447 -46.12 34.04 37.97
N ALA A 448 -47.34 34.45 37.62
CA ALA A 448 -47.80 35.68 36.96
C ALA A 448 -46.98 36.35 35.83
N SER A 449 -47.45 36.23 34.58
CA SER A 449 -47.66 37.41 33.72
C SER A 449 -48.81 37.22 32.72
N GLN A 450 -49.89 37.98 32.93
CA GLN A 450 -51.08 38.06 32.09
C GLN A 450 -50.73 38.54 30.67
N GLY A 451 -51.10 37.77 29.66
CA GLY A 451 -51.23 38.26 28.28
C GLY A 451 -52.63 38.83 28.05
N VAL A 452 -52.72 40.13 27.77
CA VAL A 452 -53.96 40.76 27.30
C VAL A 452 -54.12 40.43 25.81
N ILE A 453 -55.22 39.76 25.47
CA ILE A 453 -55.65 39.46 24.09
C ILE A 453 -56.58 40.59 23.67
N HIS A 454 -56.25 41.30 22.57
CA HIS A 454 -57.17 42.24 21.95
C HIS A 454 -58.13 41.51 20.99
N GLU A 455 -59.34 42.04 20.83
CA GLU A 455 -60.50 41.45 20.14
C GLU A 455 -60.33 41.24 18.61
N ASP A 456 -59.11 41.41 18.07
CA ASP A 456 -58.73 41.14 16.67
C ASP A 456 -57.68 40.03 16.50
N GLY A 457 -57.27 39.35 17.58
CA GLY A 457 -56.52 38.08 17.50
C GLY A 457 -55.00 38.18 17.35
N THR A 458 -54.36 39.31 17.65
CA THR A 458 -52.88 39.42 17.64
C THR A 458 -52.24 39.50 19.05
N VAL A 459 -51.06 38.90 19.21
CA VAL A 459 -50.27 38.86 20.46
C VAL A 459 -48.88 39.49 20.22
N THR A 460 -48.45 40.43 21.06
CA THR A 460 -47.09 41.02 21.03
C THR A 460 -46.36 40.84 22.36
N LYS A 461 -45.08 40.41 22.34
CA LYS A 461 -44.16 40.44 23.49
C LYS A 461 -43.06 41.47 23.24
N ARG A 462 -42.77 42.32 24.23
CA ARG A 462 -41.70 43.35 24.22
C ARG A 462 -40.35 42.78 24.65
N VAL A 463 -39.29 43.25 23.99
CA VAL A 463 -37.86 43.07 24.31
C VAL A 463 -37.40 44.15 25.32
N ARG A 464 -36.51 43.79 26.27
CA ARG A 464 -35.51 44.70 26.86
C ARG A 464 -34.30 43.96 27.44
N ASP A 465 -33.12 44.48 27.10
CA ASP A 465 -31.74 44.03 27.39
C ASP A 465 -31.25 44.26 28.84
N SER A 466 -30.22 43.50 29.26
CA SER A 466 -29.14 44.05 30.11
C SER A 466 -27.82 43.23 30.14
N VAL A 467 -26.79 43.79 29.48
CA VAL A 467 -25.42 44.12 29.94
C VAL A 467 -24.41 43.03 30.40
N ILE A 468 -23.26 43.09 29.71
CA ILE A 468 -21.95 42.46 29.88
C ILE A 468 -21.13 43.12 31.00
N SER A 469 -20.28 42.35 31.69
CA SER A 469 -19.17 42.82 32.52
C SER A 469 -17.84 42.36 31.93
N GLU A 470 -17.02 43.29 31.44
CA GLU A 470 -15.66 43.10 30.94
C GLU A 470 -14.58 43.16 32.04
N GLY A 471 -13.44 42.55 31.73
CA GLY A 471 -12.09 43.02 32.07
C GLY A 471 -11.06 42.11 31.41
N THR A 472 -9.95 42.51 30.79
CA THR A 472 -9.31 43.81 30.55
C THR A 472 -8.14 43.52 29.59
N THR A 473 -7.92 44.28 28.52
CA THR A 473 -6.56 44.64 28.01
C THR A 473 -6.65 45.85 27.06
N LEU A 474 -5.64 46.71 27.16
CA LEU A 474 -5.60 48.13 26.81
C LEU A 474 -5.44 48.45 25.30
N ALA A 475 -6.09 49.56 24.92
CA ALA A 475 -5.97 50.41 23.72
C ALA A 475 -4.53 50.94 23.50
N ALA A 476 -4.01 51.18 22.29
CA ALA A 476 -4.42 52.00 21.12
C ALA A 476 -4.16 53.51 21.27
N ASP A 477 -3.61 54.11 20.21
CA ASP A 477 -3.66 55.52 19.80
C ASP A 477 -3.25 55.54 18.31
N GLY A 478 -3.87 56.21 17.34
CA GLY A 478 -5.03 57.10 17.30
C GLY A 478 -4.98 57.92 15.98
N VAL A 479 -6.13 58.51 15.62
CA VAL A 479 -6.38 59.62 14.67
C VAL A 479 -7.04 59.27 13.30
N PRO A 480 -8.19 59.91 12.94
CA PRO A 480 -9.00 59.60 11.74
C PRO A 480 -9.06 60.70 10.66
N ASP A 481 -9.87 60.42 9.62
CA ASP A 481 -10.52 61.30 8.62
C ASP A 481 -9.72 61.79 7.39
N THR A 482 -10.15 61.43 6.16
CA THR A 482 -10.99 62.28 5.25
C THR A 482 -11.15 61.71 3.82
N ILE A 483 -12.24 62.17 3.19
CA ILE A 483 -12.87 61.89 1.88
C ILE A 483 -12.06 62.34 0.66
N VAL A 484 -11.99 61.57 -0.47
CA VAL A 484 -12.26 62.03 -1.86
C VAL A 484 -12.44 60.86 -2.86
N SER A 485 -12.97 61.22 -4.04
CA SER A 485 -13.69 60.48 -5.09
C SER A 485 -12.83 59.97 -6.27
N GLU A 486 -13.43 59.03 -7.03
CA GLU A 486 -13.32 58.76 -8.49
C GLU A 486 -12.14 57.97 -9.09
N GLY A 487 -12.48 56.92 -9.89
CA GLY A 487 -11.80 56.65 -11.16
C GLY A 487 -11.28 55.23 -11.47
N THR A 488 -12.14 54.40 -12.07
CA THR A 488 -11.86 53.43 -13.18
C THR A 488 -10.80 52.30 -13.05
N ALA A 489 -11.33 51.06 -12.98
CA ALA A 489 -11.00 49.83 -13.71
C ALA A 489 -9.52 49.39 -13.94
N LEU A 490 -9.12 48.27 -13.33
CA LEU A 490 -8.68 46.99 -13.97
C LEU A 490 -7.96 46.06 -12.95
N ALA A 491 -8.24 44.76 -13.08
CA ALA A 491 -7.42 43.58 -12.69
C ALA A 491 -7.38 43.06 -11.23
N ALA A 492 -7.66 41.74 -11.15
CA ALA A 492 -6.97 40.65 -10.44
C ALA A 492 -7.05 40.48 -8.90
N ASP A 493 -7.15 39.17 -8.56
CA ASP A 493 -7.04 38.48 -7.26
C ASP A 493 -8.08 38.86 -6.20
N GLY A 494 -8.70 37.93 -5.47
CA GLY A 494 -8.31 36.58 -5.10
C GLY A 494 -8.72 36.49 -3.64
N ASP A 495 -9.76 35.71 -3.34
CA ASP A 495 -10.01 35.28 -1.97
C ASP A 495 -10.41 33.81 -2.01
N ALA A 496 -9.56 33.01 -1.37
CA ALA A 496 -9.73 31.61 -1.13
C ALA A 496 -10.75 31.46 0.00
N ASP A 497 -11.86 30.80 -0.29
CA ASP A 497 -12.76 30.32 0.75
C ASP A 497 -12.45 28.84 1.00
N ASP A 498 -11.80 28.61 2.14
CA ASP A 498 -11.67 27.32 2.80
C ASP A 498 -13.06 26.84 3.22
N ASP A 499 -13.57 25.79 2.58
CA ASP A 499 -14.67 25.01 3.16
C ASP A 499 -14.63 23.55 2.67
N ALA A 500 -13.73 22.78 3.29
CA ALA A 500 -13.65 21.34 3.12
C ALA A 500 -14.71 20.64 3.99
N SER A 501 -15.95 20.55 3.50
CA SER A 501 -16.96 19.65 4.05
C SER A 501 -16.94 18.29 3.33
N THR A 502 -16.62 17.25 4.09
CA THR A 502 -16.75 15.83 3.75
C THR A 502 -18.18 15.49 3.33
N ARG A 503 -18.37 15.07 2.08
CA ARG A 503 -19.62 14.41 1.66
C ARG A 503 -19.38 13.26 0.67
N GLY A 504 -19.93 12.12 1.08
CA GLY A 504 -19.92 10.78 0.50
C GLY A 504 -19.83 10.63 -1.02
N VAL A 505 -18.97 9.70 -1.40
CA VAL A 505 -18.98 9.00 -2.68
C VAL A 505 -20.25 8.14 -2.73
N VAL A 506 -21.22 8.57 -3.54
CA VAL A 506 -22.32 7.73 -4.03
C VAL A 506 -22.03 7.47 -5.50
N SER A 507 -21.85 6.19 -5.87
CA SER A 507 -21.65 5.77 -7.25
C SER A 507 -22.96 5.88 -8.04
N SER A 508 -22.92 6.72 -9.08
CA SER A 508 -23.98 6.88 -10.08
C SER A 508 -24.03 5.69 -11.04
N HIS A 509 -25.21 5.07 -11.14
CA HIS A 509 -25.56 4.08 -12.17
C HIS A 509 -25.50 4.69 -13.58
N SER A 510 -25.06 3.91 -14.56
CA SER A 510 -25.20 4.20 -15.99
C SER A 510 -26.09 3.13 -16.67
N PRO A 511 -26.73 3.46 -17.81
CA PRO A 511 -28.02 2.91 -18.22
C PRO A 511 -27.90 1.65 -19.10
N HIS A 512 -28.88 0.75 -19.00
CA HIS A 512 -29.03 -0.36 -19.95
C HIS A 512 -30.04 -0.03 -21.04
N MET A 513 -29.60 -0.13 -22.30
CA MET A 513 -30.45 -0.17 -23.50
C MET A 513 -31.11 -1.55 -23.68
N SER A 514 -32.29 -1.49 -24.30
CA SER A 514 -33.28 -2.54 -24.58
C SER A 514 -32.82 -3.67 -25.54
N GLY A 515 -33.32 -4.88 -25.33
CA GLY A 515 -33.34 -5.97 -26.31
C GLY A 515 -34.20 -7.17 -25.87
N THR A 516 -35.30 -7.39 -26.58
CA THR A 516 -36.43 -8.32 -26.39
C THR A 516 -36.09 -9.82 -26.49
N ILE A 517 -36.86 -10.73 -25.83
CA ILE A 517 -37.54 -11.93 -26.40
C ILE A 517 -38.24 -12.80 -25.30
N SER A 518 -39.58 -12.91 -25.43
CA SER A 518 -40.60 -13.93 -25.06
C SER A 518 -40.57 -14.82 -23.79
N GLY A 519 -41.70 -14.83 -23.05
CA GLY A 519 -42.05 -15.67 -21.87
C GLY A 519 -42.51 -17.13 -22.15
N PRO A 520 -43.36 -17.81 -21.32
CA PRO A 520 -44.47 -17.25 -20.53
C PRO A 520 -44.69 -17.73 -19.05
N ALA A 521 -45.29 -16.81 -18.28
CA ALA A 521 -46.38 -16.91 -17.28
C ALA A 521 -46.56 -18.10 -16.30
N SER A 522 -46.64 -17.76 -15.00
CA SER A 522 -47.80 -18.06 -14.12
C SER A 522 -47.83 -17.12 -12.88
N LYS A 523 -49.01 -17.03 -12.26
CA LYS A 523 -49.62 -15.90 -11.53
C LYS A 523 -49.43 -15.85 -10.00
N GLU A 524 -49.45 -14.60 -9.50
CA GLU A 524 -50.11 -14.04 -8.28
C GLU A 524 -49.87 -14.64 -6.88
N ASP A 525 -49.35 -13.85 -5.93
CA ASP A 525 -50.18 -13.19 -4.89
C ASP A 525 -49.38 -12.18 -4.02
N VAL A 526 -50.09 -11.16 -3.53
CA VAL A 526 -49.59 -9.99 -2.77
C VAL A 526 -49.82 -10.18 -1.26
N THR A 527 -48.83 -9.92 -0.40
CA THR A 527 -49.05 -9.42 0.98
C THR A 527 -47.82 -8.65 1.53
N ASN A 528 -48.11 -7.57 2.27
CA ASN A 528 -47.19 -6.64 2.94
C ASN A 528 -46.45 -7.25 4.15
N GLY A 529 -45.18 -6.87 4.39
CA GLY A 529 -44.50 -7.07 5.67
C GLY A 529 -43.03 -6.60 5.73
N SER A 530 -42.78 -5.54 6.51
CA SER A 530 -41.54 -5.13 7.22
C SER A 530 -40.17 -5.62 6.73
N LEU A 531 -39.30 -4.68 6.32
CA LEU A 531 -37.89 -4.93 5.99
C LEU A 531 -37.02 -5.02 7.26
N THR A 532 -36.69 -6.25 7.68
CA THR A 532 -35.49 -6.56 8.47
C THR A 532 -34.40 -7.04 7.51
N VAL A 533 -33.20 -6.46 7.59
CA VAL A 533 -32.05 -6.90 6.79
C VAL A 533 -31.45 -8.13 7.47
N ASP A 534 -31.87 -9.32 7.05
CA ASP A 534 -31.29 -10.58 7.48
C ASP A 534 -29.98 -10.87 6.73
N ILE A 535 -28.91 -11.08 7.50
CA ILE A 535 -27.58 -11.50 7.06
C ILE A 535 -27.66 -12.98 6.63
N PRO A 536 -27.16 -13.39 5.44
CA PRO A 536 -27.21 -14.78 5.04
C PRO A 536 -26.23 -15.64 5.88
N ILE A 537 -26.80 -16.52 6.70
CA ILE A 537 -26.09 -17.57 7.44
C ILE A 537 -25.82 -18.73 6.48
N ILE A 538 -24.56 -19.08 6.29
CA ILE A 538 -24.15 -20.31 5.59
C ILE A 538 -24.62 -21.51 6.42
N ARG A 539 -25.59 -22.27 5.90
CA ARG A 539 -26.03 -23.53 6.49
C ARG A 539 -24.99 -24.61 6.19
N ILE A 540 -24.49 -25.25 7.25
CA ILE A 540 -23.64 -26.43 7.17
C ILE A 540 -24.50 -27.57 6.60
N SER A 541 -24.13 -28.10 5.43
CA SER A 541 -24.82 -29.21 4.77
C SER A 541 -24.68 -30.49 5.59
N THR A 542 -25.76 -30.91 6.27
CA THR A 542 -25.88 -32.20 6.97
C THR A 542 -26.51 -33.29 6.10
N GLU A 543 -26.49 -33.14 4.77
CA GLU A 543 -27.15 -34.09 3.86
C GLU A 543 -26.28 -35.31 3.52
N SER A 544 -24.96 -35.25 3.72
CA SER A 544 -24.05 -36.37 3.44
C SER A 544 -24.06 -37.48 4.51
N ASP A 545 -24.55 -37.19 5.72
CA ASP A 545 -24.55 -38.15 6.84
C ASP A 545 -25.80 -39.04 6.84
N ARG A 546 -26.94 -38.54 6.34
CA ARG A 546 -28.20 -39.32 6.25
C ARG A 546 -28.17 -40.41 5.18
N GLU A 547 -27.44 -40.21 4.09
CA GLU A 547 -27.29 -41.22 3.03
C GLU A 547 -26.35 -42.37 3.44
N ARG A 548 -25.46 -42.15 4.40
CA ARG A 548 -24.59 -43.19 4.98
C ARG A 548 -25.28 -44.03 6.05
N GLU A 549 -26.09 -43.41 6.92
CA GLU A 549 -26.84 -44.17 7.94
C GLU A 549 -27.87 -45.15 7.33
N LEU A 550 -28.47 -44.81 6.18
CA LEU A 550 -29.41 -45.70 5.47
C LEU A 550 -28.70 -46.85 4.72
N ALA A 551 -27.40 -46.72 4.42
CA ALA A 551 -26.60 -47.75 3.77
C ALA A 551 -26.06 -48.79 4.79
N GLU A 552 -25.84 -48.39 6.04
CA GLU A 552 -25.33 -49.27 7.10
C GLU A 552 -26.42 -50.14 7.78
N GLU A 553 -27.70 -49.78 7.64
CA GLU A 553 -28.83 -50.57 8.20
C GLU A 553 -29.25 -51.79 7.36
N GLN A 554 -28.69 -52.01 6.15
CA GLN A 554 -29.04 -53.17 5.29
C GLN A 554 -28.07 -54.36 5.36
N GLU A 555 -26.92 -54.24 6.03
CA GLU A 555 -25.99 -55.36 6.22
C GLU A 555 -25.72 -55.62 7.70
N THR A 556 -26.61 -56.36 8.37
CA THR A 556 -26.26 -57.44 9.32
C THR A 556 -27.50 -58.00 10.03
N THR A 557 -28.11 -59.03 9.44
CA THR A 557 -28.94 -59.99 10.18
C THR A 557 -28.18 -61.31 10.29
N LYS A 558 -27.71 -61.64 11.50
CA LYS A 558 -27.72 -63.00 12.11
C LYS A 558 -27.12 -63.00 13.52
N ALA A 559 -27.94 -63.43 14.47
CA ALA A 559 -27.73 -63.56 15.91
C ALA A 559 -27.12 -64.95 16.29
N PRO A 560 -27.11 -65.39 17.57
CA PRO A 560 -26.48 -64.85 18.79
C PRO A 560 -25.64 -65.93 19.55
N VAL A 561 -25.00 -65.62 20.70
CA VAL A 561 -25.04 -66.40 21.98
C VAL A 561 -24.32 -65.66 23.15
N ASN A 562 -25.10 -65.46 24.23
CA ASN A 562 -24.85 -65.27 25.67
C ASN A 562 -23.48 -64.94 26.31
N GLY A 563 -23.54 -64.01 27.28
CA GLY A 563 -22.65 -63.98 28.45
C GLY A 563 -22.77 -62.70 29.30
N SER A 564 -23.41 -62.78 30.47
CA SER A 564 -23.73 -61.68 31.39
C SER A 564 -22.56 -61.13 32.21
N SER A 565 -22.48 -59.81 32.41
CA SER A 565 -22.31 -59.15 33.73
C SER A 565 -22.52 -57.63 33.64
N LYS A 566 -23.18 -57.07 34.66
CA LYS A 566 -23.66 -55.67 34.79
C LYS A 566 -22.56 -54.72 35.34
N PRO A 567 -22.75 -53.39 35.23
CA PRO A 567 -21.67 -52.40 35.16
C PRO A 567 -21.33 -51.73 36.49
N VAL A 568 -20.13 -51.13 36.55
CA VAL A 568 -19.75 -50.08 37.51
C VAL A 568 -19.62 -48.78 36.73
N ALA A 569 -20.43 -47.79 37.08
CA ALA A 569 -20.44 -46.46 36.51
C ALA A 569 -19.33 -45.59 37.11
N LEU A 570 -18.54 -44.93 36.26
CA LEU A 570 -17.68 -43.81 36.62
C LEU A 570 -17.85 -42.71 35.57
N ASN A 571 -18.04 -41.49 36.10
CA ASN A 571 -18.48 -40.27 35.44
C ASN A 571 -17.51 -39.79 34.35
N ALA A 572 -18.07 -39.39 33.19
CA ALA A 572 -17.45 -38.46 32.26
C ALA A 572 -18.32 -37.21 32.17
N VAL A 573 -17.78 -36.09 32.67
CA VAL A 573 -18.39 -34.76 32.59
C VAL A 573 -18.15 -34.22 31.18
N SER A 574 -19.23 -33.99 30.44
CA SER A 574 -19.23 -33.29 29.17
C SER A 574 -18.96 -31.80 29.38
N LEU A 575 -17.84 -31.28 28.87
CA LEU A 575 -17.62 -29.85 28.71
C LEU A 575 -18.40 -29.37 27.48
N ALA A 576 -19.61 -28.88 27.71
CA ALA A 576 -20.36 -28.11 26.74
C ALA A 576 -19.76 -26.71 26.66
N LEU A 577 -19.34 -26.31 25.46
CA LEU A 577 -18.92 -24.95 25.13
C LEU A 577 -20.12 -24.00 25.22
N GLU A 578 -20.07 -23.07 26.17
CA GLU A 578 -21.03 -21.96 26.28
C GLU A 578 -20.78 -20.90 25.18
N LYS A 579 -21.86 -20.37 24.61
CA LYS A 579 -21.86 -19.21 23.71
C LYS A 579 -21.58 -17.92 24.50
N PRO A 580 -20.89 -16.92 23.94
CA PRO A 580 -20.75 -15.63 24.59
C PRO A 580 -22.10 -14.89 24.60
N VAL A 581 -22.52 -14.46 25.79
CA VAL A 581 -23.69 -13.61 26.01
C VAL A 581 -23.29 -12.17 25.67
N GLN A 582 -24.08 -11.52 24.82
CA GLN A 582 -24.08 -10.07 24.60
C GLN A 582 -24.28 -9.35 25.95
N ALA A 583 -23.25 -8.68 26.45
CA ALA A 583 -23.33 -7.88 27.66
C ALA A 583 -24.04 -6.53 27.36
N ALA A 584 -25.35 -6.57 27.12
CA ALA A 584 -26.24 -5.41 27.18
C ALA A 584 -27.71 -5.84 27.04
N ALA A 585 -28.30 -6.39 28.11
CA ALA A 585 -29.75 -6.36 28.39
C ALA A 585 -30.03 -7.06 29.72
N GLY A 586 -30.13 -6.30 30.82
CA GLY A 586 -30.69 -6.80 32.07
C GLY A 586 -32.21 -6.68 32.02
N GLU A 587 -32.92 -7.82 32.13
CA GLU A 587 -34.37 -7.88 32.29
C GLU A 587 -34.79 -7.31 33.66
N LYS A 588 -35.92 -6.59 33.68
CA LYS A 588 -36.52 -5.99 34.87
C LYS A 588 -37.27 -7.05 35.69
N GLU A 589 -36.90 -7.21 36.95
CA GLU A 589 -37.82 -7.67 38.01
C GLU A 589 -38.00 -6.54 39.05
N LEU A 590 -39.25 -6.35 39.50
CA LEU A 590 -39.70 -5.31 40.41
C LEU A 590 -39.66 -5.76 41.90
N GLU A 591 -39.52 -4.75 42.78
CA GLU A 591 -39.67 -4.72 44.26
C GLU A 591 -38.36 -4.93 45.06
N SER A 592 -37.90 -4.07 45.99
CA SER A 592 -38.41 -2.89 46.74
C SER A 592 -37.20 -2.04 47.24
N PRO A 593 -37.36 -0.76 47.67
CA PRO A 593 -36.25 0.19 47.73
C PRO A 593 -35.46 0.10 49.03
N SER A 594 -34.14 -0.03 48.94
CA SER A 594 -33.20 0.25 50.03
C SER A 594 -32.51 1.60 49.75
N PRO A 595 -32.53 2.57 50.69
CA PRO A 595 -31.92 3.87 50.48
C PRO A 595 -30.46 3.76 50.90
N ASN A 596 -29.56 3.56 49.92
CA ASN A 596 -28.16 4.01 49.91
C ASN A 596 -27.36 3.19 48.89
N SER A 597 -27.57 3.47 47.61
CA SER A 597 -26.46 3.48 46.66
C SER A 597 -26.53 4.81 45.95
N ALA A 598 -25.59 5.70 46.29
CA ALA A 598 -25.31 6.85 45.46
C ALA A 598 -25.14 6.32 44.02
N GLN A 599 -25.98 6.78 43.09
CA GLN A 599 -25.70 6.63 41.67
C GLN A 599 -24.32 7.21 41.45
N GLU A 600 -23.32 6.35 41.23
CA GLU A 600 -22.03 6.77 40.72
C GLU A 600 -22.32 7.51 39.42
N THR A 601 -22.23 8.83 39.50
CA THR A 601 -22.28 9.69 38.34
C THR A 601 -21.05 9.31 37.53
N PHE A 602 -21.23 8.52 36.47
CA PHE A 602 -20.13 8.11 35.57
C PHE A 602 -19.43 9.37 35.05
N SER A 603 -18.35 9.74 35.72
CA SER A 603 -17.55 10.91 35.37
C SER A 603 -16.58 10.50 34.27
N PHE A 604 -16.88 10.91 33.03
CA PHE A 604 -16.00 10.70 31.86
C PHE A 604 -14.72 11.55 31.88
N THR A 605 -14.40 12.22 33.00
CA THR A 605 -13.29 13.18 33.10
C THR A 605 -11.93 12.64 32.68
N ASN A 606 -11.73 11.31 32.64
CA ASN A 606 -10.44 10.69 32.31
C ASN A 606 -10.41 9.87 31.00
N LYS A 607 -11.53 9.75 30.25
CA LYS A 607 -11.59 8.96 29.00
C LYS A 607 -11.60 9.87 27.77
N ARG A 608 -11.02 9.42 26.66
CA ARG A 608 -11.02 10.16 25.38
C ARG A 608 -12.06 9.59 24.41
N LEU A 609 -12.50 10.39 23.44
CA LEU A 609 -13.34 9.88 22.36
C LEU A 609 -12.50 8.97 21.45
N CYS A 610 -13.00 7.77 21.15
CA CYS A 610 -12.40 6.93 20.11
C CYS A 610 -12.71 7.53 18.74
N GLU A 611 -11.69 7.76 17.93
CA GLU A 611 -11.84 8.19 16.54
C GLU A 611 -12.54 7.10 15.72
N ARG A 612 -13.44 7.52 14.82
CA ARG A 612 -14.25 6.59 14.00
C ARG A 612 -13.39 5.68 13.12
N TRP A 613 -12.29 6.21 12.59
CA TRP A 613 -11.39 5.43 11.75
C TRP A 613 -10.72 4.31 12.56
N LEU A 614 -10.36 4.57 13.83
CA LEU A 614 -9.75 3.58 14.70
C LEU A 614 -10.78 2.52 15.11
N ASP A 615 -12.01 2.92 15.42
CA ASP A 615 -13.11 1.97 15.67
C ASP A 615 -13.36 1.04 14.48
N ASN A 616 -13.34 1.59 13.26
CA ASN A 616 -13.40 0.77 12.04
C ASN A 616 -12.21 -0.20 11.94
N LEU A 617 -10.98 0.20 12.32
CA LEU A 617 -9.84 -0.71 12.35
C LEU A 617 -9.98 -1.82 13.40
N PHE A 618 -10.67 -1.58 14.52
CA PHE A 618 -11.02 -2.65 15.47
C PHE A 618 -11.96 -3.67 14.84
N MET A 619 -12.93 -3.23 14.04
CA MET A 619 -13.82 -4.14 13.30
C MET A 619 -13.06 -4.93 12.23
N VAL A 620 -12.15 -4.27 11.51
CA VAL A 620 -11.25 -4.95 10.55
C VAL A 620 -10.39 -6.00 11.25
N LEU A 621 -9.82 -5.67 12.41
CA LEU A 621 -9.01 -6.59 13.19
C LEU A 621 -9.83 -7.78 13.71
N TYR A 622 -11.05 -7.53 14.19
CA TYR A 622 -11.96 -8.56 14.64
C TYR A 622 -12.24 -9.58 13.53
N GLU A 623 -12.50 -9.13 12.30
CA GLU A 623 -12.73 -10.02 11.17
C GLU A 623 -11.50 -10.87 10.83
N ASP A 624 -10.30 -10.26 10.78
CA ASP A 624 -9.04 -10.98 10.57
C ASP A 624 -8.85 -12.07 11.67
N LEU A 625 -9.03 -11.71 12.95
CA LEU A 625 -8.89 -12.65 14.09
C LEU A 625 -9.95 -13.75 14.08
N ARG A 626 -11.20 -13.42 13.73
CA ARG A 626 -12.32 -14.38 13.63
C ARG A 626 -12.02 -15.43 12.57
N VAL A 627 -11.66 -15.00 11.37
CA VAL A 627 -11.30 -15.91 10.27
C VAL A 627 -10.09 -16.76 10.64
N TRP A 628 -9.07 -16.16 11.25
CA TRP A 628 -7.88 -16.90 11.69
C TRP A 628 -8.21 -17.97 12.75
N THR A 629 -9.07 -17.64 13.70
CA THR A 629 -9.49 -18.57 14.77
C THR A 629 -10.29 -19.74 14.20
N ILE A 630 -11.22 -19.48 13.28
CA ILE A 630 -11.99 -20.53 12.59
C ILE A 630 -11.03 -21.46 11.84
N PHE A 631 -10.12 -20.89 11.04
CA PHE A 631 -9.12 -21.67 10.31
C PHE A 631 -8.29 -22.58 11.24
N ARG A 632 -7.78 -22.04 12.36
CA ARG A 632 -7.01 -22.85 13.32
C ARG A 632 -7.83 -23.96 13.98
N ALA A 633 -9.09 -23.68 14.29
CA ALA A 633 -10.00 -24.68 14.84
C ALA A 633 -10.27 -25.81 13.82
N GLU A 634 -10.48 -25.47 12.55
CA GLU A 634 -10.64 -26.45 11.47
C GLU A 634 -9.38 -27.31 11.32
N VAL A 635 -8.20 -26.70 11.24
CA VAL A 635 -6.93 -27.44 11.14
C VAL A 635 -6.76 -28.42 12.31
N ALA A 636 -7.07 -27.99 13.54
CA ALA A 636 -6.99 -28.85 14.72
C ALA A 636 -7.99 -30.01 14.69
N HIS A 637 -9.22 -29.75 14.23
CA HIS A 637 -10.27 -30.76 14.08
C HIS A 637 -9.87 -31.84 13.07
N PHE A 638 -9.42 -31.44 11.88
CA PHE A 638 -8.99 -32.38 10.83
C PHE A 638 -7.75 -33.18 11.25
N LYS A 639 -6.81 -32.55 11.97
CA LYS A 639 -5.63 -33.24 12.53
C LYS A 639 -6.03 -34.34 13.51
N THR A 640 -7.05 -34.10 14.33
CA THR A 640 -7.57 -35.09 15.30
C THR A 640 -8.27 -36.26 14.61
N GLN A 641 -8.95 -35.99 13.49
CA GLN A 641 -9.60 -37.03 12.67
C GLN A 641 -8.62 -37.80 11.76
N HIS A 642 -7.33 -37.44 11.76
CA HIS A 642 -6.33 -37.95 10.81
C HIS A 642 -6.73 -37.78 9.34
N VAL A 643 -7.50 -36.74 9.03
CA VAL A 643 -7.91 -36.38 7.66
C VAL A 643 -7.07 -35.20 7.18
N ALA A 644 -6.68 -35.22 5.90
CA ALA A 644 -5.96 -34.11 5.28
C ALA A 644 -6.89 -32.90 5.15
N TYR A 645 -6.50 -31.78 5.76
CA TYR A 645 -7.19 -30.50 5.57
C TYR A 645 -6.80 -29.90 4.22
N ARG A 646 -7.78 -29.71 3.33
CA ARG A 646 -7.58 -29.20 1.97
C ARG A 646 -8.29 -27.86 1.81
N LYS A 647 -7.62 -26.93 1.14
CA LYS A 647 -8.06 -25.60 0.72
C LYS A 647 -7.49 -25.34 -0.66
N THR A 648 -8.08 -24.42 -1.40
CA THR A 648 -7.57 -24.02 -2.73
C THR A 648 -6.23 -23.29 -2.60
N GLY A 649 -5.47 -23.21 -3.70
CA GLY A 649 -4.25 -22.40 -3.75
C GLY A 649 -4.47 -20.94 -3.31
N LEU A 650 -5.52 -20.28 -3.82
CA LEU A 650 -5.83 -18.90 -3.45
C LEU A 650 -6.19 -18.76 -1.96
N GLU A 651 -6.94 -19.70 -1.38
CA GLU A 651 -7.25 -19.67 0.05
C GLU A 651 -6.00 -19.77 0.91
N TRP A 652 -5.07 -20.67 0.57
CA TRP A 652 -3.79 -20.78 1.27
C TRP A 652 -2.95 -19.51 1.17
N GLU A 653 -2.95 -18.85 0.01
CA GLU A 653 -2.29 -17.55 -0.16
C GLU A 653 -2.88 -16.47 0.75
N ILE A 654 -4.22 -16.35 0.78
CA ILE A 654 -4.93 -15.38 1.64
C ILE A 654 -4.67 -15.68 3.13
N LEU A 655 -4.68 -16.96 3.52
CA LEU A 655 -4.39 -17.39 4.88
C LEU A 655 -2.93 -17.12 5.27
N GLY A 656 -1.98 -17.27 4.34
CA GLY A 656 -0.59 -16.88 4.52
C GLY A 656 -0.44 -15.38 4.76
N ASP A 657 -1.15 -14.54 3.99
CA ASP A 657 -1.16 -13.08 4.22
C ASP A 657 -1.79 -12.72 5.57
N LEU A 658 -2.90 -13.38 5.92
CA LEU A 658 -3.59 -13.18 7.20
C LEU A 658 -2.70 -13.54 8.38
N GLY A 659 -2.04 -14.70 8.33
CA GLY A 659 -1.09 -15.13 9.35
C GLY A 659 0.07 -14.13 9.50
N LEU A 660 0.60 -13.61 8.39
CA LEU A 660 1.62 -12.56 8.43
C LEU A 660 1.11 -11.26 9.07
N ARG A 661 -0.10 -10.79 8.71
CA ARG A 661 -0.68 -9.56 9.30
C ARG A 661 -0.89 -9.69 10.80
N LEU A 662 -1.23 -10.89 11.27
CA LEU A 662 -1.48 -11.21 12.68
C LEU A 662 -0.21 -11.70 13.43
N HIS A 663 0.97 -11.57 12.83
CA HIS A 663 2.27 -11.92 13.43
C HIS A 663 2.49 -13.43 13.71
N HIS A 664 1.76 -14.31 13.02
CA HIS A 664 1.96 -15.76 13.05
C HIS A 664 2.87 -16.24 11.91
N LYS A 665 4.18 -15.94 12.02
CA LYS A 665 5.15 -16.13 10.92
C LYS A 665 5.33 -17.58 10.49
N GLU A 666 5.42 -18.52 11.43
CA GLU A 666 5.65 -19.94 11.11
C GLU A 666 4.43 -20.58 10.45
N GLU A 667 3.23 -20.29 10.97
CA GLU A 667 1.99 -20.77 10.37
C GLU A 667 1.73 -20.14 9.00
N ALA A 668 2.08 -18.86 8.82
CA ALA A 668 2.02 -18.20 7.52
C ALA A 668 2.98 -18.85 6.51
N LYS A 669 4.20 -19.16 6.93
CA LYS A 669 5.19 -19.90 6.11
C LYS A 669 4.65 -21.25 5.67
N GLU A 670 4.03 -22.01 6.59
CA GLU A 670 3.41 -23.29 6.29
C GLU A 670 2.22 -23.13 5.31
N ALA A 671 1.39 -22.10 5.47
CA ALA A 671 0.30 -21.79 4.54
C ALA A 671 0.82 -21.48 3.13
N TYR A 672 1.88 -20.68 3.00
CA TYR A 672 2.51 -20.43 1.71
C TYR A 672 3.11 -21.70 1.09
N GLN A 673 3.73 -22.57 1.89
CA GLN A 673 4.23 -23.86 1.39
C GLN A 673 3.09 -24.72 0.85
N ARG A 674 1.97 -24.82 1.57
CA ARG A 674 0.77 -25.54 1.09
C ARG A 674 0.14 -24.91 -0.14
N CYS A 675 0.17 -23.59 -0.26
CA CYS A 675 -0.26 -22.91 -1.48
C CYS A 675 0.51 -23.41 -2.71
N LEU A 676 1.81 -23.71 -2.55
CA LEU A 676 2.69 -24.16 -3.63
C LEU A 676 2.54 -25.64 -3.99
N ASP A 677 1.78 -26.42 -3.21
CA ASP A 677 1.38 -27.78 -3.61
C ASP A 677 0.33 -27.75 -4.74
N SER A 678 -0.34 -26.60 -4.95
CA SER A 678 -1.25 -26.37 -6.07
C SER A 678 -0.50 -25.95 -7.34
N THR A 679 -1.10 -26.17 -8.51
CA THR A 679 -0.55 -25.70 -9.79
C THR A 679 -1.01 -24.27 -10.14
N ARG A 680 -1.40 -23.47 -9.15
CA ARG A 680 -1.88 -22.10 -9.37
C ARG A 680 -0.75 -21.19 -9.85
N TYR A 681 -1.06 -20.34 -10.82
CA TYR A 681 -0.11 -19.33 -11.29
C TYR A 681 -0.02 -18.14 -10.32
N SER A 682 0.89 -18.21 -9.33
CA SER A 682 1.13 -17.09 -8.41
C SER A 682 2.60 -16.96 -8.00
N GLN A 683 3.15 -15.75 -8.16
CA GLN A 683 4.48 -15.39 -7.68
C GLN A 683 4.51 -15.15 -6.16
N LYS A 684 3.39 -14.71 -5.57
CA LYS A 684 3.36 -14.12 -4.23
C LYS A 684 3.85 -15.05 -3.12
N PRO A 685 3.43 -16.34 -3.04
CA PRO A 685 3.94 -17.27 -2.04
C PRO A 685 5.45 -17.49 -2.17
N TRP A 686 5.96 -17.58 -3.39
CA TRP A 686 7.41 -17.71 -3.63
C TRP A 686 8.19 -16.49 -3.15
N ALA A 687 7.68 -15.28 -3.42
CA ALA A 687 8.30 -14.04 -2.97
C ALA A 687 8.32 -13.93 -1.43
N LYS A 688 7.20 -14.29 -0.76
CA LYS A 688 7.12 -14.29 0.70
C LYS A 688 8.04 -15.33 1.34
N LEU A 689 8.08 -16.54 0.79
CA LEU A 689 8.98 -17.59 1.26
C LEU A 689 10.45 -17.25 1.01
N LEU A 690 10.79 -16.60 -0.11
CA LEU A 690 12.14 -16.12 -0.38
C LEU A 690 12.62 -15.17 0.71
N GLU A 691 11.80 -14.19 1.10
CA GLU A 691 12.12 -13.26 2.18
C GLU A 691 12.31 -13.99 3.52
N MET A 692 11.40 -14.90 3.88
CA MET A 692 11.49 -15.70 5.11
C MET A 692 12.75 -16.59 5.15
N TYR A 693 13.07 -17.30 4.07
CA TYR A 693 14.26 -18.15 4.00
C TYR A 693 15.57 -17.34 4.01
N ALA A 694 15.57 -16.16 3.39
CA ALA A 694 16.73 -15.27 3.41
C ALA A 694 16.95 -14.69 4.81
N ASP A 695 15.88 -14.38 5.54
CA ASP A 695 15.93 -13.96 6.95
C ASP A 695 16.50 -15.05 7.86
N GLU A 696 16.17 -16.32 7.60
CA GLU A 696 16.71 -17.49 8.29
C GLU A 696 18.15 -17.85 7.89
N GLY A 697 18.67 -17.28 6.80
CA GLY A 697 19.97 -17.61 6.25
C GLY A 697 20.03 -18.96 5.53
N ASP A 698 18.89 -19.54 5.12
CA ASP A 698 18.83 -20.80 4.37
C ASP A 698 19.10 -20.55 2.89
N ILE A 699 20.36 -20.76 2.48
CA ILE A 699 20.81 -20.54 1.09
C ILE A 699 20.04 -21.40 0.10
N GLN A 700 19.84 -22.68 0.39
CA GLN A 700 19.34 -23.63 -0.59
C GLN A 700 17.87 -23.35 -0.91
N ARG A 701 17.04 -23.16 0.12
CA ARG A 701 15.61 -22.83 -0.09
C ARG A 701 15.43 -21.43 -0.66
N SER A 702 16.27 -20.47 -0.25
CA SER A 702 16.24 -19.12 -0.82
C SER A 702 16.55 -19.13 -2.31
N ILE A 703 17.59 -19.83 -2.76
CA ILE A 703 17.91 -19.92 -4.20
C ILE A 703 16.77 -20.62 -4.97
N GLN A 704 16.19 -21.70 -4.44
CA GLN A 704 15.06 -22.38 -5.07
C GLN A 704 13.84 -21.46 -5.24
N ALA A 705 13.48 -20.71 -4.20
CA ALA A 705 12.41 -19.73 -4.29
C ALA A 705 12.76 -18.59 -5.27
N ALA A 706 13.99 -18.08 -5.22
CA ALA A 706 14.47 -17.02 -6.10
C ALA A 706 14.42 -17.41 -7.58
N ILE A 707 14.75 -18.65 -7.94
CA ILE A 707 14.63 -19.15 -9.33
C ILE A 707 13.18 -19.05 -9.83
N ARG A 708 12.20 -19.40 -8.97
CA ARG A 708 10.78 -19.30 -9.32
C ARG A 708 10.33 -17.85 -9.42
N VAL A 709 10.69 -17.00 -8.45
CA VAL A 709 10.39 -15.56 -8.49
C VAL A 709 10.99 -14.92 -9.76
N ALA A 710 12.25 -15.23 -10.09
CA ALA A 710 12.91 -14.72 -11.30
C ALA A 710 12.16 -15.16 -12.56
N ALA A 711 11.69 -16.40 -12.62
CA ALA A 711 10.94 -16.89 -13.76
C ALA A 711 9.60 -16.17 -13.94
N TYR A 712 8.85 -15.92 -12.86
CA TYR A 712 7.64 -15.09 -12.90
C TYR A 712 7.95 -13.66 -13.36
N GLN A 713 8.98 -13.03 -12.78
CA GLN A 713 9.39 -11.67 -13.15
C GLN A 713 9.78 -11.58 -14.64
N TYR A 714 10.55 -12.52 -15.17
CA TYR A 714 10.91 -12.54 -16.59
C TYR A 714 9.74 -12.90 -17.51
N ALA A 715 8.77 -13.70 -17.04
CA ALA A 715 7.53 -13.95 -17.76
C ALA A 715 6.67 -12.68 -17.90
N ASP A 716 6.80 -11.75 -16.95
CA ASP A 716 6.15 -10.43 -16.94
C ASP A 716 7.14 -9.30 -17.29
N TYR A 717 8.19 -9.61 -18.06
CA TYR A 717 9.13 -8.65 -18.66
C TYR A 717 9.93 -7.78 -17.68
N THR A 718 10.03 -8.20 -16.43
CA THR A 718 10.95 -7.64 -15.44
C THR A 718 12.32 -8.28 -15.64
N GLU A 719 13.13 -7.68 -16.51
CA GLU A 719 14.51 -8.09 -16.81
C GLU A 719 15.54 -7.36 -15.92
N MET A 720 15.05 -6.56 -14.99
CA MET A 720 15.84 -5.82 -14.02
C MET A 720 16.39 -6.75 -12.94
N THR A 721 17.68 -6.59 -12.68
CA THR A 721 18.43 -7.27 -11.63
C THR A 721 18.29 -6.53 -10.30
N TYR A 722 18.52 -5.21 -10.29
CA TYR A 722 18.55 -4.40 -9.07
C TYR A 722 17.78 -3.08 -9.25
N PRO A 723 16.98 -2.61 -8.26
CA PRO A 723 16.81 -3.09 -6.89
C PRO A 723 15.57 -3.98 -6.70
N THR A 724 15.69 -5.26 -7.04
CA THR A 724 14.61 -6.25 -6.86
C THR A 724 14.71 -6.98 -5.52
N LEU A 725 13.61 -7.58 -5.08
CA LEU A 725 13.56 -8.48 -3.92
C LEU A 725 14.63 -9.59 -3.97
N ILE A 726 14.85 -10.18 -5.15
CA ILE A 726 15.84 -11.26 -5.32
C ILE A 726 17.24 -10.77 -5.02
N ALA A 727 17.63 -9.62 -5.58
CA ALA A 727 18.93 -9.03 -5.32
C ALA A 727 19.12 -8.70 -3.84
N ARG A 728 18.11 -8.11 -3.18
CA ARG A 728 18.15 -7.80 -1.74
C ARG A 728 18.37 -9.06 -0.90
N CYS A 729 17.63 -10.13 -1.17
CA CYS A 729 17.79 -11.41 -0.47
C CYS A 729 19.17 -12.03 -0.73
N PHE A 730 19.67 -11.95 -1.96
CA PHE A 730 21.00 -12.47 -2.32
C PHE A 730 22.12 -11.69 -1.65
N PHE A 731 22.03 -10.36 -1.58
CA PHE A 731 23.00 -9.52 -0.90
C PHE A 731 22.99 -9.76 0.62
N LYS A 732 21.81 -9.93 1.22
CA LYS A 732 21.68 -10.34 2.62
C LYS A 732 22.33 -11.70 2.89
N LEU A 733 22.08 -12.70 2.05
CA LEU A 733 22.74 -14.00 2.15
C LEU A 733 24.25 -13.89 1.92
N GLY A 734 24.68 -12.99 1.04
CA GLY A 734 26.06 -12.69 0.73
C GLY A 734 26.82 -12.14 1.94
N GLN A 735 26.20 -11.24 2.70
CA GLN A 735 26.74 -10.74 3.97
C GLN A 735 26.90 -11.85 5.02
N ILE A 736 26.01 -12.85 5.05
CA ILE A 736 26.04 -13.93 6.04
C ILE A 736 27.04 -15.04 5.65
N HIS A 737 27.05 -15.44 4.38
CA HIS A 737 27.68 -16.68 3.91
C HIS A 737 28.80 -16.49 2.87
N GLY A 738 28.93 -15.30 2.29
CA GLY A 738 29.80 -15.04 1.13
C GLY A 738 29.11 -15.29 -0.22
N HIS A 739 29.41 -14.44 -1.20
CA HIS A 739 28.92 -14.57 -2.58
C HIS A 739 29.43 -15.84 -3.25
N ALA A 740 30.66 -16.28 -2.94
CA ALA A 740 31.21 -17.49 -3.54
C ALA A 740 30.37 -18.73 -3.19
N LYS A 741 29.91 -18.83 -1.94
CA LYS A 741 29.07 -19.96 -1.48
C LYS A 741 27.72 -19.98 -2.18
N ILE A 742 27.09 -18.83 -2.40
CA ILE A 742 25.84 -18.72 -3.17
C ILE A 742 26.08 -19.17 -4.61
N SER A 743 27.17 -18.70 -5.24
CA SER A 743 27.55 -19.06 -6.61
C SER A 743 27.81 -20.57 -6.77
N PHE A 744 28.58 -21.19 -5.86
CA PHE A 744 28.81 -22.64 -5.90
C PHE A 744 27.53 -23.45 -5.70
N THR A 745 26.66 -22.99 -4.79
CA THR A 745 25.36 -23.64 -4.57
C THR A 745 24.52 -23.56 -5.84
N LEU A 746 24.43 -22.39 -6.48
CA LEU A 746 23.71 -22.19 -7.73
C LEU A 746 24.23 -23.10 -8.86
N LEU A 747 25.56 -23.18 -9.03
CA LEU A 747 26.19 -24.06 -10.02
C LEU A 747 25.89 -25.54 -9.76
N SER A 748 25.85 -25.96 -8.49
CA SER A 748 25.56 -27.35 -8.11
C SER A 748 24.12 -27.80 -8.39
N MET A 749 23.18 -26.86 -8.59
CA MET A 749 21.78 -27.17 -8.87
C MET A 749 21.52 -27.64 -10.31
N GLY A 750 22.47 -27.48 -11.24
CA GLY A 750 22.35 -27.97 -12.62
C GLY A 750 21.20 -27.33 -13.42
N LEU A 751 21.01 -26.01 -13.27
CA LEU A 751 19.92 -25.27 -13.91
C LEU A 751 20.11 -25.17 -15.44
N PRO A 752 19.02 -25.06 -16.23
CA PRO A 752 19.10 -24.72 -17.64
C PRO A 752 19.84 -23.39 -17.87
N ASP A 753 20.66 -23.31 -18.93
CA ASP A 753 21.51 -22.14 -19.24
C ASP A 753 20.77 -20.78 -19.20
N PRO A 754 19.53 -20.64 -19.73
CA PRO A 754 18.82 -19.36 -19.67
C PRO A 754 18.51 -18.91 -18.24
N ILE A 755 18.14 -19.85 -17.37
CA ILE A 755 17.84 -19.57 -15.96
C ILE A 755 19.14 -19.30 -15.21
N LEU A 756 20.18 -20.11 -15.43
CA LEU A 756 21.48 -19.90 -14.81
C LEU A 756 22.02 -18.50 -15.11
N LYS A 757 21.92 -18.05 -16.37
CA LYS A 757 22.35 -16.71 -16.78
C LYS A 757 21.60 -15.59 -16.05
N ILE A 758 20.30 -15.75 -15.82
CA ILE A 758 19.48 -14.79 -15.05
C ILE A 758 19.97 -14.76 -13.61
N MET A 759 20.10 -15.93 -12.99
CA MET A 759 20.52 -16.05 -11.59
C MET A 759 21.95 -15.51 -11.37
N ASP A 760 22.86 -15.78 -12.31
CA ASP A 760 24.21 -15.23 -12.32
C ASP A 760 24.21 -13.70 -12.50
N GLY A 761 23.20 -13.13 -13.16
CA GLY A 761 23.02 -11.68 -13.29
C GLY A 761 23.00 -10.96 -11.95
N TYR A 762 22.25 -11.49 -10.97
CA TYR A 762 22.19 -10.94 -9.61
C TYR A 762 23.55 -10.96 -8.90
N LEU A 763 24.29 -12.06 -9.02
CA LEU A 763 25.62 -12.19 -8.43
C LEU A 763 26.64 -11.30 -9.14
N GLN A 764 26.54 -11.19 -10.46
CA GLN A 764 27.41 -10.34 -11.27
C GLN A 764 27.18 -8.87 -10.95
N TYR A 765 25.94 -8.44 -10.72
CA TYR A 765 25.64 -7.10 -10.23
C TYR A 765 26.36 -6.84 -8.89
N GLY A 766 26.22 -7.76 -7.93
CA GLY A 766 26.92 -7.69 -6.65
C GLY A 766 28.44 -7.56 -6.79
N LYS A 767 29.05 -8.29 -7.74
CA LYS A 767 30.49 -8.20 -8.05
C LYS A 767 30.87 -6.86 -8.69
N VAL A 768 30.11 -6.39 -9.67
CA VAL A 768 30.36 -5.12 -10.37
C VAL A 768 30.32 -3.95 -9.39
N PHE A 769 29.35 -3.92 -8.48
CA PHE A 769 29.19 -2.83 -7.52
C PHE A 769 29.88 -3.07 -6.17
N LYS A 770 30.60 -4.19 -6.02
CA LYS A 770 31.34 -4.57 -4.80
C LYS A 770 30.45 -4.52 -3.56
N VAL A 771 29.28 -5.16 -3.65
CA VAL A 771 28.35 -5.32 -2.53
C VAL A 771 29.01 -6.12 -1.41
N GLU A 772 28.73 -5.79 -0.16
CA GLU A 772 29.33 -6.47 1.00
C GLU A 772 29.20 -7.99 0.91
N GLY A 773 30.30 -8.71 1.18
CA GLY A 773 30.38 -10.16 1.01
C GLY A 773 30.74 -10.63 -0.40
N TYR A 774 31.00 -9.72 -1.36
CA TYR A 774 31.43 -10.11 -2.72
C TYR A 774 32.81 -10.76 -2.80
N ASP A 775 33.67 -10.47 -1.82
CA ASP A 775 35.05 -10.91 -1.70
C ASP A 775 35.20 -12.24 -0.95
N PHE A 776 34.10 -12.72 -0.33
CA PHE A 776 33.97 -14.01 0.36
C PHE A 776 33.00 -14.93 -0.39
#